data_AF-A0A7X1ARU8-F1
#
_entry.id   AF-A0A7X1ARU8-F1
#
_cell.length_a   1.000
_cell.length_b   1.000
_cell.length_c   1.000
_cell.angle_alpha   90.00
_cell.angle_beta   90.00
_cell.angle_gamma   90.00
#
_symmetry.space_group_name_H-M   'P 1'
#
loop_
_entity.id
_entity.type
_entity.pdbx_description
1 polymer ?
#
loop_
_entity_poly.entity_id
_entity_poly.type
_entity_poly.pdbx_seq_one_letter_code
_entity_poly.pdbx_strand_id
1 'polypeptide(L)'
;MPSKNVVVAGFDNPNLTAPQFPDALNGRDGKINRLLYNASKGLRFLMQTWAAPDDDDYVVIEWSPVGVNTWTLLDTLHFPVQITTPTVERVIPETILNHGRYEFRYKVKNGTGGPFTDFSFASLADIDLYAPFKRPGSSVKPPIVKFPAFLATSADIITQALINAHAVFPFEVLPYTDWEDCDRVRYWFTQDNPADNGPPSNTLPIPAGGLRIDLPTTFFADPLVLDGIWFFVYMLIDAAGNESELSRTQGRILKRGSGLVLGPLIVRERIPNGLIDIPELVAGVRVAIPQYAFQSGDHANIKWGSQSHGPIPLNGVFDFEVPYPTQLIIDDFGASTLPVRTATTYTILRSGSSDSPPTPTHIFVNLWVPGPPPPKPGEVNPTLPRVHLEGPASQPTRDYLAKADFDHAGPIVAHIILWLTPSPRMNDIIKVYWGSLSLQVGKHTLGSEAPGAPIAIDLDKTALASLGNGFKDLFYTVNEPGSLNTNLSVPTPVEVDITAPVSFPRPDAPDAVNGWFNCQSNPKIWNGVRISVNKHTAIRPGDEIRLKWIGTTGFAGGGVVIPETVGEFKEYWSVGDDQTGSHIFVIPYYPNTQPLKNSAGGSAEFSVWRGNVLIGSSIQPRYLKFDRVFASNPIVYCGPNGNGPEK
;
A
#
# COMPACT_ATOMS: atom_id res chain seq x y z
N MET A 1 14.22 84.91 9.53
CA MET A 1 15.36 84.36 8.78
C MET A 1 16.36 85.49 8.57
N PRO A 2 17.68 85.26 8.64
CA PRO A 2 18.63 86.30 8.23
C PRO A 2 18.31 86.72 6.80
N SER A 3 18.19 88.03 6.57
CA SER A 3 17.91 88.58 5.24
C SER A 3 19.02 88.15 4.28
N LYS A 4 18.67 87.46 3.19
CA LYS A 4 19.62 87.15 2.11
C LYS A 4 20.27 88.46 1.65
N ASN A 5 21.56 88.46 1.34
CA ASN A 5 22.26 89.68 0.93
C ASN A 5 21.65 90.21 -0.38
N VAL A 6 20.88 91.28 -0.27
CA VAL A 6 20.32 92.01 -1.39
C VAL A 6 21.38 93.02 -1.85
N VAL A 7 21.98 92.77 -3.01
CA VAL A 7 23.04 93.64 -3.58
C VAL A 7 22.44 94.83 -4.36
N VAL A 8 21.13 94.83 -4.62
CA VAL A 8 20.42 95.84 -5.43
C VAL A 8 19.27 96.45 -4.63
N ALA A 9 19.33 97.76 -4.38
CA ALA A 9 18.24 98.51 -3.73
C ALA A 9 16.93 98.35 -4.53
N GLY A 10 15.85 97.94 -3.86
CA GLY A 10 14.52 97.76 -4.48
C GLY A 10 13.82 96.44 -4.09
N PHE A 11 14.57 95.36 -3.86
CA PHE A 11 13.98 94.09 -3.39
C PHE A 11 13.50 94.11 -1.94
N ASP A 12 13.87 95.12 -1.14
CA ASP A 12 13.35 95.32 0.21
C ASP A 12 11.88 95.80 0.20
N ASN A 13 11.39 96.26 -0.95
CA ASN A 13 10.01 96.69 -1.16
C ASN A 13 9.49 96.20 -2.54
N PRO A 14 9.28 94.89 -2.73
CA PRO A 14 8.85 94.33 -4.01
C PRO A 14 7.44 94.81 -4.38
N ASN A 15 7.26 95.18 -5.64
CA ASN A 15 6.02 95.72 -6.20
C ASN A 15 5.38 94.81 -7.27
N LEU A 16 6.02 93.69 -7.62
CA LEU A 16 5.47 92.66 -8.50
C LEU A 16 5.12 91.39 -7.73
N THR A 17 4.13 90.66 -8.22
CA THR A 17 3.76 89.34 -7.68
C THR A 17 4.90 88.33 -7.84
N ALA A 18 4.96 87.36 -6.93
CA ALA A 18 5.92 86.26 -7.04
C ALA A 18 5.74 85.48 -8.37
N PRO A 19 6.83 84.94 -8.95
CA PRO A 19 6.70 84.07 -10.11
C PRO A 19 5.90 82.81 -9.74
N GLN A 20 5.18 82.28 -10.72
CA GLN A 20 4.37 81.07 -10.58
C GLN A 20 4.99 79.93 -11.39
N PHE A 21 4.82 78.71 -10.91
CA PHE A 21 5.25 77.51 -11.62
C PHE A 21 4.01 76.68 -11.98
N PRO A 22 3.57 76.73 -13.25
CA PRO A 22 2.42 75.93 -13.71
C PRO A 22 2.60 74.43 -13.47
N ASP A 23 3.85 73.97 -13.36
CA ASP A 23 4.21 72.58 -13.11
C ASP A 23 4.17 72.20 -11.62
N ALA A 24 3.96 73.15 -10.70
CA ALA A 24 3.81 72.84 -9.28
C ALA A 24 2.53 72.04 -9.01
N LEU A 25 2.54 71.18 -8.00
CA LEU A 25 1.38 70.35 -7.65
C LEU A 25 0.12 71.16 -7.29
N ASN A 26 0.30 72.37 -6.75
CA ASN A 26 -0.79 73.32 -6.47
C ASN A 26 -1.03 74.33 -7.62
N GLY A 27 -0.32 74.19 -8.74
CA GLY A 27 -0.35 75.07 -9.90
C GLY A 27 0.33 76.44 -9.71
N ARG A 28 1.04 76.66 -8.59
CA ARG A 28 1.60 77.97 -8.24
C ARG A 28 3.03 77.92 -7.71
N ASP A 29 3.30 77.14 -6.66
CA ASP A 29 4.58 77.07 -5.94
C ASP A 29 4.79 75.75 -5.19
N GLY A 30 6.00 75.55 -4.66
CA GLY A 30 6.36 74.35 -3.92
C GLY A 30 6.79 73.20 -4.84
N LYS A 31 6.32 71.98 -4.54
CA LYS A 31 6.79 70.75 -5.19
C LYS A 31 6.37 70.70 -6.65
N ILE A 32 7.35 70.44 -7.52
CA ILE A 32 7.17 70.41 -8.97
C ILE A 32 6.81 68.99 -9.41
N ASN A 33 5.77 68.88 -10.23
CA ASN A 33 5.36 67.63 -10.84
C ASN A 33 6.43 67.16 -11.84
N ARG A 34 6.96 65.96 -11.60
CA ARG A 34 8.04 65.37 -12.39
C ARG A 34 7.68 65.18 -13.86
N LEU A 35 6.46 64.73 -14.14
CA LEU A 35 6.01 64.47 -15.51
C LEU A 35 5.96 65.78 -16.31
N LEU A 36 5.41 66.85 -15.72
CA LEU A 36 5.33 68.16 -16.35
C LEU A 36 6.71 68.82 -16.53
N TYR A 37 7.58 68.71 -15.52
CA TYR A 37 8.97 69.17 -15.59
C TYR A 37 9.74 68.50 -16.74
N ASN A 38 9.62 67.18 -16.87
CA ASN A 38 10.25 66.43 -17.96
C ASN A 38 9.66 66.80 -19.33
N ALA A 39 8.34 66.96 -19.42
CA ALA A 39 7.67 67.32 -20.67
C ALA A 39 8.11 68.70 -21.18
N SER A 40 8.32 69.63 -20.26
CA SER A 40 8.84 70.99 -20.54
C SER A 40 10.35 71.03 -20.72
N LYS A 41 11.08 69.94 -20.42
CA LYS A 41 12.56 69.88 -20.35
C LYS A 41 13.15 70.89 -19.35
N GLY A 42 12.44 71.16 -18.26
CA GLY A 42 12.81 72.16 -17.27
C GLY A 42 11.63 72.71 -16.47
N LEU A 43 11.91 73.70 -15.63
CA LEU A 43 10.90 74.37 -14.80
C LEU A 43 10.22 75.48 -15.60
N ARG A 44 8.90 75.40 -15.80
CA ARG A 44 8.14 76.53 -16.35
C ARG A 44 8.02 77.65 -15.33
N PHE A 45 8.54 78.81 -15.70
CA PHE A 45 8.63 80.02 -14.91
C PHE A 45 7.70 81.08 -15.50
N LEU A 46 6.59 81.36 -14.81
CA LEU A 46 5.58 82.32 -15.26
C LEU A 46 5.68 83.62 -14.47
N MET A 47 5.89 84.72 -15.17
CA MET A 47 5.97 86.07 -14.62
C MET A 47 4.69 86.83 -14.96
N GLN A 48 4.18 87.62 -14.02
CA GLN A 48 3.15 88.61 -14.35
C GLN A 48 3.80 89.80 -15.03
N THR A 49 3.15 90.32 -16.06
CA THR A 49 3.60 91.53 -16.75
C THR A 49 3.51 92.72 -15.78
N TRP A 50 4.51 93.61 -15.80
CA TRP A 50 4.61 94.75 -14.89
C TRP A 50 3.68 95.90 -15.30
N ALA A 51 3.60 96.94 -14.46
CA ALA A 51 2.57 97.97 -14.58
C ALA A 51 2.69 98.86 -15.84
N ALA A 52 3.89 98.98 -16.42
CA ALA A 52 4.14 99.78 -17.62
C ALA A 52 5.15 99.08 -18.56
N PRO A 53 4.75 98.01 -19.26
CA PRO A 53 5.59 97.35 -20.26
C PRO A 53 5.84 98.28 -21.43
N ASP A 54 7.07 98.35 -21.91
CA ASP A 54 7.50 99.20 -23.02
C ASP A 54 8.40 98.42 -23.99
N ASP A 55 8.75 99.04 -25.11
CA ASP A 55 9.77 98.55 -26.02
C ASP A 55 11.15 98.55 -25.31
N ASP A 56 11.99 97.55 -25.61
CA ASP A 56 13.34 97.38 -25.04
C ASP A 56 13.42 97.10 -23.53
N ASP A 57 12.38 96.50 -22.94
CA ASP A 57 12.40 96.06 -21.54
C ASP A 57 13.34 94.86 -21.32
N TYR A 58 14.00 94.83 -20.16
CA TYR A 58 14.84 93.72 -19.72
C TYR A 58 14.34 93.10 -18.42
N VAL A 59 14.22 91.77 -18.41
CA VAL A 59 13.89 91.00 -17.20
C VAL A 59 15.08 90.15 -16.81
N VAL A 60 15.53 90.28 -15.57
CA VAL A 60 16.58 89.42 -14.99
C VAL A 60 15.93 88.46 -14.00
N ILE A 61 16.10 87.16 -14.26
CA ILE A 61 15.67 86.10 -13.36
C ILE A 61 16.84 85.78 -12.42
N GLU A 62 16.55 85.75 -11.13
CA GLU A 62 17.49 85.37 -10.09
C GLU A 62 16.97 84.18 -9.31
N TRP A 63 17.89 83.33 -8.87
CA TRP A 63 17.57 82.16 -8.07
C TRP A 63 18.54 82.00 -6.90
N SER A 64 18.13 81.23 -5.91
CA SER A 64 18.93 80.95 -4.72
C SER A 64 18.49 79.62 -4.10
N PRO A 65 19.38 78.64 -3.92
CA PRO A 65 19.04 77.45 -3.14
C PRO A 65 18.55 77.83 -1.74
N VAL A 66 17.54 77.14 -1.21
CA VAL A 66 17.03 77.39 0.14
C VAL A 66 18.17 77.16 1.15
N GLY A 67 18.36 78.11 2.06
CA GLY A 67 19.47 78.11 3.03
C GLY A 67 20.76 78.80 2.56
N VAL A 68 20.86 79.17 1.27
CA VAL A 68 21.97 79.99 0.74
C VAL A 68 21.58 81.47 0.76
N ASN A 69 22.45 82.33 1.30
CA ASN A 69 22.15 83.75 1.51
C ASN A 69 22.51 84.66 0.33
N THR A 70 22.73 84.09 -0.86
CA THR A 70 23.17 84.81 -2.06
C THR A 70 22.18 84.55 -3.20
N TRP A 71 21.85 85.59 -3.95
CA TRP A 71 21.10 85.52 -5.20
C TRP A 71 22.05 85.42 -6.38
N THR A 72 21.78 84.50 -7.29
CA THR A 72 22.58 84.28 -8.49
C THR A 72 21.74 84.63 -9.71
N LEU A 73 22.33 85.36 -10.65
CA LEU A 73 21.71 85.61 -11.95
C LEU A 73 21.55 84.28 -12.70
N LEU A 74 20.33 84.01 -13.14
CA LEU A 74 19.98 82.79 -13.86
C LEU A 74 19.83 83.04 -15.37
N ASP A 75 19.07 84.08 -15.72
CA ASP A 75 18.77 84.41 -17.12
C ASP A 75 18.49 85.91 -17.27
N THR A 76 18.62 86.43 -18.49
CA THR A 76 18.24 87.80 -18.84
C THR A 76 17.47 87.77 -20.15
N LEU A 77 16.22 88.25 -20.09
CA LEU A 77 15.32 88.32 -21.24
C LEU A 77 15.25 89.76 -21.73
N HIS A 78 15.34 89.95 -23.05
CA HIS A 78 15.17 91.24 -23.72
C HIS A 78 13.91 91.20 -24.56
N PHE A 79 13.04 92.19 -24.38
CA PHE A 79 11.79 92.35 -25.12
C PHE A 79 11.92 93.54 -26.06
N PRO A 80 12.24 93.33 -27.36
CA PRO A 80 12.45 94.43 -28.31
C PRO A 80 11.15 95.15 -28.68
N VAL A 81 10.00 94.62 -28.27
CA VAL A 81 8.66 95.18 -28.49
C VAL A 81 7.85 95.00 -27.21
N GLN A 82 6.98 95.97 -26.93
CA GLN A 82 6.06 95.98 -25.82
C GLN A 82 5.28 94.67 -25.69
N ILE A 83 5.27 94.13 -24.47
CA ILE A 83 4.55 92.92 -24.11
C ILE A 83 3.06 93.24 -23.96
N THR A 84 2.21 92.55 -24.73
CA THR A 84 0.74 92.73 -24.69
C THR A 84 0.01 91.61 -23.94
N THR A 85 0.72 90.56 -23.53
CA THR A 85 0.15 89.44 -22.75
C THR A 85 0.16 89.76 -21.26
N PRO A 86 -0.79 89.23 -20.48
CA PRO A 86 -0.82 89.44 -19.02
C PRO A 86 0.30 88.69 -18.28
N THR A 87 0.93 87.72 -18.94
CA THR A 87 2.04 86.93 -18.39
C THR A 87 3.12 86.67 -19.43
N VAL A 88 4.33 86.43 -18.94
CA VAL A 88 5.49 86.01 -19.72
C VAL A 88 6.00 84.69 -19.17
N GLU A 89 6.13 83.68 -20.02
CA GLU A 89 6.63 82.36 -19.64
C GLU A 89 8.07 82.15 -20.11
N ARG A 90 8.90 81.55 -19.25
CA ARG A 90 10.24 81.08 -19.56
C ARG A 90 10.42 79.67 -19.03
N VAL A 91 11.06 78.77 -19.78
CA VAL A 91 11.49 77.47 -19.25
C VAL A 91 12.92 77.60 -18.76
N ILE A 92 13.16 77.30 -17.48
CA ILE A 92 14.51 77.18 -16.93
C ILE A 92 14.98 75.75 -17.22
N PRO A 93 16.03 75.54 -18.04
CA PRO A 93 16.49 74.22 -18.45
C PRO A 93 16.84 73.31 -17.27
N GLU A 94 16.50 72.03 -17.40
CA GLU A 94 16.85 71.02 -16.39
C GLU A 94 18.35 70.79 -16.19
N THR A 95 19.18 71.26 -17.13
CA THR A 95 20.65 71.20 -17.01
C THR A 95 21.22 72.16 -15.97
N ILE A 96 20.43 73.14 -15.54
CA ILE A 96 20.82 74.17 -14.56
C ILE A 96 20.35 73.80 -13.15
N LEU A 97 19.22 73.09 -13.05
CA LEU A 97 18.54 72.79 -11.80
C LEU A 97 18.76 71.32 -11.41
N ASN A 98 19.35 71.08 -10.25
CA ASN A 98 19.48 69.74 -9.66
C ASN A 98 18.32 69.46 -8.70
N HIS A 99 18.25 68.25 -8.13
CA HIS A 99 17.32 67.96 -7.05
C HIS A 99 17.58 68.92 -5.87
N GLY A 100 16.52 69.56 -5.37
CA GLY A 100 16.60 70.48 -4.24
C GLY A 100 15.53 71.57 -4.26
N ARG A 101 15.56 72.40 -3.21
CA ARG A 101 14.64 73.51 -3.02
C ARG A 101 15.30 74.83 -3.39
N TYR A 102 14.62 75.62 -4.21
CA TYR A 102 15.12 76.88 -4.76
C TYR A 102 14.08 77.98 -4.61
N GLU A 103 14.55 79.17 -4.22
CA GLU A 103 13.76 80.38 -4.30
C GLU A 103 14.09 81.11 -5.60
N PHE A 104 13.08 81.59 -6.30
CA PHE A 104 13.23 82.37 -7.52
C PHE A 104 12.53 83.71 -7.40
N ARG A 105 13.09 84.72 -8.06
CA ARG A 105 12.51 86.05 -8.21
C ARG A 105 12.97 86.69 -9.52
N TYR A 106 12.35 87.80 -9.90
CA TYR A 106 12.76 88.56 -11.07
C TYR A 106 12.71 90.06 -10.81
N LYS A 107 13.47 90.80 -11.62
CA LYS A 107 13.47 92.26 -11.63
C LYS A 107 13.43 92.77 -13.06
N VAL A 108 12.78 93.91 -13.24
CA VAL A 108 12.52 94.51 -14.56
C VAL A 108 13.19 95.87 -14.64
N LYS A 109 13.78 96.13 -15.81
CA LYS A 109 14.30 97.41 -16.23
C LYS A 109 13.48 97.86 -17.44
N ASN A 110 12.82 99.00 -17.33
CA ASN A 110 11.99 99.54 -18.41
C ASN A 110 12.86 100.36 -19.40
N GLY A 111 12.78 100.02 -20.69
CA GLY A 111 13.50 100.66 -21.80
C GLY A 111 15.03 100.57 -21.77
N THR A 112 15.67 101.17 -22.79
CA THR A 112 17.14 101.11 -22.97
C THR A 112 17.89 101.96 -21.93
N GLY A 113 18.62 101.32 -21.02
CA GLY A 113 19.64 102.00 -20.18
C GLY A 113 19.24 102.40 -18.74
N GLY A 114 17.96 102.33 -18.35
CA GLY A 114 17.49 102.69 -16.99
C GLY A 114 17.92 101.77 -15.82
N PRO A 115 17.70 102.16 -14.54
CA PRO A 115 17.82 101.27 -13.39
C PRO A 115 16.69 100.24 -13.34
N PHE A 116 16.82 99.18 -12.55
CA PHE A 116 15.70 98.29 -12.24
C PHE A 116 14.66 99.03 -11.39
N THR A 117 13.40 99.00 -11.80
CA THR A 117 12.29 99.72 -11.14
C THR A 117 11.27 98.80 -10.53
N ASP A 118 11.11 97.59 -11.09
CA ASP A 118 10.08 96.65 -10.65
C ASP A 118 10.71 95.33 -10.18
N PHE A 119 10.25 94.83 -9.03
CA PHE A 119 10.87 93.73 -8.28
C PHE A 119 9.79 92.77 -7.79
N SER A 120 9.97 91.47 -8.05
CA SER A 120 9.03 90.44 -7.60
C SER A 120 9.27 90.00 -6.16
N PHE A 121 8.19 89.57 -5.50
CA PHE A 121 8.32 88.64 -4.37
C PHE A 121 9.04 87.35 -4.82
N ALA A 122 9.69 86.65 -3.88
CA ALA A 122 10.27 85.34 -4.16
C ALA A 122 9.20 84.25 -4.11
N SER A 123 9.37 83.21 -4.92
CA SER A 123 8.55 81.99 -4.92
C SER A 123 9.43 80.76 -4.79
N LEU A 124 8.93 79.71 -4.15
CA LEU A 124 9.66 78.46 -3.92
C LEU A 124 9.33 77.46 -5.04
N ALA A 125 10.36 76.84 -5.62
CA ALA A 125 10.22 75.58 -6.35
C ALA A 125 11.01 74.48 -5.62
N ASP A 126 10.36 73.34 -5.39
CA ASP A 126 10.96 72.14 -4.83
C ASP A 126 11.06 71.08 -5.93
N ILE A 127 12.28 70.89 -6.42
CA ILE A 127 12.60 70.06 -7.57
C ILE A 127 13.02 68.71 -7.06
N ASP A 128 12.14 67.73 -7.20
CA ASP A 128 12.41 66.36 -6.82
C ASP A 128 12.66 65.48 -8.04
N LEU A 129 13.92 65.09 -8.22
CA LEU A 129 14.35 64.20 -9.31
C LEU A 129 14.45 62.72 -8.90
N TYR A 130 14.20 62.37 -7.64
CA TYR A 130 14.52 61.04 -7.11
C TYR A 130 13.29 60.34 -6.55
N ALA A 131 12.95 59.20 -7.15
CA ALA A 131 11.94 58.32 -6.59
C ALA A 131 12.35 57.73 -5.24
N PRO A 132 11.39 57.17 -4.48
CA PRO A 132 11.69 56.42 -3.28
C PRO A 132 12.72 55.33 -3.54
N PHE A 133 13.68 55.18 -2.62
CA PHE A 133 14.83 54.27 -2.74
C PHE A 133 15.80 54.54 -3.92
N LYS A 134 15.68 55.69 -4.60
CA LYS A 134 16.66 56.15 -5.61
C LYS A 134 17.38 57.39 -5.12
N ARG A 135 18.69 57.45 -5.37
CA ARG A 135 19.59 58.55 -5.01
C ARG A 135 20.70 58.67 -6.08
N PRO A 136 21.48 59.76 -6.11
CA PRO A 136 22.62 59.86 -7.00
C PRO A 136 23.56 58.66 -6.84
N GLY A 137 23.76 57.88 -7.92
CA GLY A 137 24.64 56.71 -7.93
C GLY A 137 24.13 55.48 -7.17
N SER A 138 22.90 55.49 -6.65
CA SER A 138 22.32 54.34 -5.94
C SER A 138 20.83 54.16 -6.24
N SER A 139 20.45 52.95 -6.63
CA SER A 139 19.06 52.55 -6.81
C SER A 139 18.89 51.20 -6.12
N VAL A 140 17.98 51.13 -5.15
CA VAL A 140 17.70 49.90 -4.40
C VAL A 140 16.23 49.53 -4.59
N LYS A 141 15.96 48.26 -4.85
CA LYS A 141 14.58 47.78 -4.91
C LYS A 141 13.88 47.93 -3.55
N PRO A 142 12.63 48.42 -3.52
CA PRO A 142 11.82 48.37 -2.32
C PRO A 142 11.76 46.95 -1.72
N PRO A 143 11.58 46.81 -0.39
CA PRO A 143 11.45 45.51 0.28
C PRO A 143 10.34 44.64 -0.30
N ILE A 144 10.35 43.33 0.00
CA ILE A 144 9.22 42.44 -0.33
C ILE A 144 8.01 42.93 0.48
N VAL A 145 6.81 42.88 -0.10
CA VAL A 145 5.59 43.09 0.68
C VAL A 145 5.54 42.11 1.85
N LYS A 146 5.04 42.56 3.00
CA LYS A 146 4.83 41.64 4.12
C LYS A 146 3.55 40.85 3.86
N PHE A 147 3.72 39.54 3.69
CA PHE A 147 2.62 38.59 3.52
C PHE A 147 1.81 38.43 4.82
N PRO A 148 0.54 37.98 4.72
CA PRO A 148 -0.24 37.58 5.89
C PRO A 148 0.53 36.57 6.75
N ALA A 149 0.29 36.54 8.07
CA ALA A 149 1.00 35.64 8.98
C ALA A 149 0.83 34.15 8.62
N PHE A 150 -0.30 33.78 8.02
CA PHE A 150 -0.58 32.41 7.54
C PHE A 150 0.08 32.08 6.17
N LEU A 151 0.82 33.03 5.58
CA LEU A 151 1.67 32.87 4.38
C LEU A 151 3.08 33.46 4.61
N ALA A 152 3.59 33.43 5.84
CA ALA A 152 4.82 34.13 6.21
C ALA A 152 6.06 33.64 5.45
N THR A 153 6.10 32.38 5.01
CA THR A 153 7.26 31.74 4.40
C THR A 153 7.01 31.40 2.93
N SER A 154 8.07 31.30 2.12
CA SER A 154 7.95 30.89 0.70
C SER A 154 7.49 29.44 0.49
N ALA A 155 7.44 28.62 1.55
CA ALA A 155 6.94 27.25 1.49
C ALA A 155 5.41 27.19 1.66
N ASP A 156 4.77 28.27 2.10
CA ASP A 156 3.34 28.29 2.34
C ASP A 156 2.55 28.28 1.02
N ILE A 157 1.49 27.48 0.99
CA ILE A 157 0.66 27.23 -0.20
C ILE A 157 -0.74 27.81 0.03
N ILE A 158 -1.23 28.58 -0.93
CA ILE A 158 -2.61 29.06 -0.97
C ILE A 158 -3.49 27.90 -1.46
N THR A 159 -4.13 27.22 -0.51
CA THR A 159 -5.04 26.08 -0.80
C THR A 159 -6.50 26.52 -0.81
N GLN A 160 -7.40 25.69 -1.36
CA GLN A 160 -8.84 25.95 -1.29
C GLN A 160 -9.34 26.06 0.16
N ALA A 161 -8.79 25.27 1.09
CA ALA A 161 -9.14 25.36 2.50
C ALA A 161 -8.76 26.72 3.10
N LEU A 162 -7.58 27.25 2.74
CA LEU A 162 -7.13 28.57 3.18
C LEU A 162 -8.01 29.69 2.59
N ILE A 163 -8.39 29.58 1.32
CA ILE A 163 -9.31 30.51 0.65
C ILE A 163 -10.68 30.50 1.35
N ASN A 164 -11.18 29.34 1.76
CA ASN A 164 -12.47 29.24 2.45
C ASN A 164 -12.42 29.73 3.90
N ALA A 165 -11.26 29.63 4.56
CA ALA A 165 -11.09 30.00 5.97
C ALA A 165 -10.92 31.52 6.20
N HIS A 166 -10.62 32.29 5.16
CA HIS A 166 -10.33 33.72 5.26
C HIS A 166 -11.18 34.52 4.27
N ALA A 167 -11.72 35.66 4.68
CA ALA A 167 -12.47 36.54 3.78
C ALA A 167 -11.55 37.40 2.88
N VAL A 168 -10.34 37.71 3.37
CA VAL A 168 -9.34 38.54 2.69
C VAL A 168 -7.93 38.05 3.01
N PHE A 169 -6.98 38.37 2.12
CA PHE A 169 -5.56 38.13 2.29
C PHE A 169 -4.85 39.48 2.50
N PRO A 170 -4.46 39.83 3.76
CA PRO A 170 -3.89 41.13 4.07
C PRO A 170 -2.38 41.22 3.78
N PHE A 171 -2.02 42.05 2.83
CA PHE A 171 -0.62 42.38 2.50
C PHE A 171 -0.25 43.75 3.07
N GLU A 172 0.99 43.93 3.52
CA GLU A 172 1.44 45.19 4.09
C GLU A 172 2.67 45.74 3.35
N VAL A 173 2.55 46.95 2.81
CA VAL A 173 3.67 47.77 2.33
C VAL A 173 4.19 48.55 3.52
N LEU A 174 5.45 48.29 3.89
CA LEU A 174 6.07 48.87 5.08
C LEU A 174 6.35 50.38 4.90
N PRO A 175 6.40 51.16 6.01
CA PRO A 175 6.81 52.56 5.95
C PRO A 175 8.25 52.70 5.46
N TYR A 176 8.55 53.85 4.84
CA TYR A 176 9.87 54.18 4.31
C TYR A 176 10.27 55.62 4.64
N THR A 177 11.57 55.91 4.59
CA THR A 177 12.17 57.11 5.20
C THR A 177 11.94 58.40 4.43
N ASP A 178 11.74 58.33 3.13
CA ASP A 178 11.48 59.46 2.23
C ASP A 178 10.02 59.57 1.81
N TRP A 179 9.12 59.13 2.69
CA TRP A 179 7.69 59.28 2.50
C TRP A 179 7.26 60.74 2.64
N GLU A 180 6.33 61.15 1.78
CA GLU A 180 5.63 62.43 1.86
C GLU A 180 4.12 62.29 1.63
N ASP A 181 3.36 63.32 2.03
CA ASP A 181 1.95 63.41 1.66
C ASP A 181 1.79 63.40 0.14
N CYS A 182 0.78 62.68 -0.35
CA CYS A 182 0.51 62.38 -1.77
C CYS A 182 1.36 61.27 -2.41
N ASP A 183 2.24 60.63 -1.65
CA ASP A 183 2.86 59.39 -2.10
C ASP A 183 1.79 58.32 -2.36
N ARG A 184 2.04 57.47 -3.37
CA ARG A 184 1.15 56.41 -3.80
C ARG A 184 1.91 55.11 -3.98
N VAL A 185 1.18 54.01 -3.86
CA VAL A 185 1.66 52.68 -4.22
C VAL A 185 0.82 52.10 -5.34
N ARG A 186 1.51 51.65 -6.38
CA ARG A 186 0.95 50.86 -7.47
C ARG A 186 1.33 49.39 -7.23
N TYR A 187 0.38 48.45 -7.31
CA TYR A 187 0.67 47.05 -7.02
C TYR A 187 0.03 46.07 -8.01
N TRP A 188 0.60 44.88 -8.06
CA TRP A 188 0.18 43.74 -8.86
C TRP A 188 0.14 42.49 -7.99
N PHE A 189 -0.89 41.67 -8.20
CA PHE A 189 -0.89 40.27 -7.80
C PHE A 189 -0.99 39.43 -9.07
N THR A 190 0.11 38.78 -9.47
CA THR A 190 0.27 38.19 -10.82
C THR A 190 1.14 36.93 -10.81
N GLN A 191 1.04 36.08 -11.83
CA GLN A 191 1.96 34.95 -12.07
C GLN A 191 3.22 35.34 -12.84
N ASP A 192 3.25 36.53 -13.45
CA ASP A 192 4.40 37.03 -14.20
C ASP A 192 5.49 37.55 -13.24
N ASN A 193 6.74 37.14 -13.46
CA ASN A 193 7.88 37.60 -12.67
C ASN A 193 9.01 38.17 -13.56
N PRO A 194 9.32 39.49 -13.43
CA PRO A 194 8.51 40.50 -12.76
C PRO A 194 7.15 40.65 -13.45
N ALA A 195 6.21 41.39 -12.85
CA ALA A 195 4.97 41.76 -13.52
C ALA A 195 5.33 42.31 -14.90
N ASP A 196 4.87 41.65 -15.96
CA ASP A 196 4.98 42.18 -17.33
C ASP A 196 4.34 43.58 -17.35
N ASN A 197 4.55 44.37 -18.41
CA ASN A 197 4.01 45.73 -18.58
C ASN A 197 2.46 45.83 -18.56
N GLY A 198 1.76 44.83 -18.03
CA GLY A 198 0.34 44.78 -17.79
C GLY A 198 -0.14 45.79 -16.73
N PRO A 199 -1.44 46.11 -16.76
CA PRO A 199 -2.02 47.11 -15.89
C PRO A 199 -1.92 46.70 -14.41
N PRO A 200 -1.69 47.66 -13.50
CA PRO A 200 -1.70 47.38 -12.07
C PRO A 200 -3.07 46.97 -11.58
N SER A 201 -3.10 46.17 -10.52
CA SER A 201 -4.35 45.82 -9.84
C SER A 201 -5.01 47.07 -9.26
N ASN A 202 -4.23 47.98 -8.69
CA ASN A 202 -4.70 49.30 -8.25
C ASN A 202 -3.54 50.29 -8.03
N THR A 203 -3.86 51.57 -7.86
CA THR A 203 -2.96 52.60 -7.34
C THR A 203 -3.62 53.31 -6.16
N LEU A 204 -3.00 53.25 -4.99
CA LEU A 204 -3.57 53.71 -3.73
C LEU A 204 -2.66 54.76 -3.06
N PRO A 205 -3.18 55.73 -2.30
CA PRO A 205 -2.36 56.59 -1.45
C PRO A 205 -1.69 55.75 -0.34
N ILE A 206 -0.44 56.06 0.00
CA ILE A 206 0.27 55.40 1.10
C ILE A 206 0.37 56.34 2.30
N PRO A 207 -0.14 55.95 3.48
CA PRO A 207 0.08 56.70 4.73
C PRO A 207 1.52 56.59 5.26
N ALA A 208 1.92 57.51 6.14
CA ALA A 208 3.23 57.52 6.79
C ALA A 208 3.59 56.21 7.51
N GLY A 209 2.59 55.49 8.03
CA GLY A 209 2.76 54.21 8.71
C GLY A 209 2.85 52.99 7.78
N GLY A 210 2.88 53.19 6.45
CA GLY A 210 2.71 52.14 5.46
C GLY A 210 1.25 51.91 5.10
N LEU A 211 1.01 50.93 4.21
CA LEU A 211 -0.33 50.61 3.69
C LEU A 211 -0.65 49.12 3.84
N ARG A 212 -1.84 48.83 4.34
CA ARG A 212 -2.45 47.50 4.29
C ARG A 212 -3.34 47.38 3.05
N ILE A 213 -3.15 46.31 2.28
CA ILE A 213 -3.89 45.99 1.06
C ILE A 213 -4.57 44.63 1.28
N ASP A 214 -5.89 44.62 1.34
CA ASP A 214 -6.68 43.41 1.50
C ASP A 214 -7.07 42.87 0.11
N LEU A 215 -6.50 41.72 -0.28
CA LEU A 215 -6.92 41.01 -1.49
C LEU A 215 -8.15 40.15 -1.18
N PRO A 216 -9.32 40.40 -1.80
CA PRO A 216 -10.54 39.64 -1.51
C PRO A 216 -10.46 38.21 -2.06
N THR A 217 -11.09 37.25 -1.39
CA THR A 217 -11.09 35.86 -1.87
C THR A 217 -11.87 35.62 -3.15
N THR A 218 -12.74 36.54 -3.53
CA THR A 218 -13.38 36.55 -4.85
C THR A 218 -12.37 36.60 -5.98
N PHE A 219 -11.15 37.12 -5.75
CA PHE A 219 -10.04 37.03 -6.69
C PHE A 219 -9.77 35.57 -7.10
N PHE A 220 -9.72 34.64 -6.15
CA PHE A 220 -9.42 33.24 -6.42
C PHE A 220 -10.59 32.46 -7.05
N ALA A 221 -11.79 33.05 -7.09
CA ALA A 221 -12.97 32.49 -7.73
C ALA A 221 -13.05 32.83 -9.24
N ASP A 222 -12.22 33.74 -9.73
CA ASP A 222 -12.14 34.07 -11.15
C ASP A 222 -11.54 32.87 -11.92
N PRO A 223 -12.22 32.34 -12.96
CA PRO A 223 -11.70 31.22 -13.76
C PRO A 223 -10.41 31.55 -14.53
N LEU A 224 -10.06 32.84 -14.70
CA LEU A 224 -8.81 33.26 -15.34
C LEU A 224 -7.61 33.22 -14.38
N VAL A 225 -7.85 33.18 -13.08
CA VAL A 225 -6.79 32.93 -12.09
C VAL A 225 -6.46 31.46 -12.18
N LEU A 226 -5.23 31.13 -12.58
CA LEU A 226 -4.73 29.76 -12.71
C LEU A 226 -3.90 29.35 -11.48
N ASP A 227 -3.87 28.05 -11.21
CA ASP A 227 -2.94 27.48 -10.23
C ASP A 227 -1.49 27.67 -10.70
N GLY A 228 -0.56 27.81 -9.75
CA GLY A 228 0.84 28.11 -10.04
C GLY A 228 1.45 29.08 -9.04
N ILE A 229 2.61 29.66 -9.38
CA ILE A 229 3.29 30.60 -8.50
C ILE A 229 2.74 32.00 -8.75
N TRP A 230 2.30 32.66 -7.68
CA TRP A 230 1.80 34.04 -7.68
C TRP A 230 2.72 34.94 -6.87
N PHE A 231 2.98 36.13 -7.39
CA PHE A 231 3.81 37.17 -6.80
C PHE A 231 2.95 38.38 -6.43
N PHE A 232 3.24 38.97 -5.28
CA PHE A 232 2.77 40.30 -4.94
C PHE A 232 3.95 41.26 -5.12
N VAL A 233 3.80 42.20 -6.04
CA VAL A 233 4.84 43.16 -6.42
C VAL A 233 4.26 44.56 -6.34
N TYR A 234 5.04 45.53 -5.89
CA TYR A 234 4.60 46.92 -5.81
C TYR A 234 5.67 47.90 -6.27
N MET A 235 5.25 49.12 -6.57
CA MET A 235 6.08 50.26 -6.95
C MET A 235 5.57 51.50 -6.21
N LEU A 236 6.50 52.28 -5.68
CA LEU A 236 6.21 53.52 -4.98
C LEU A 236 6.31 54.69 -5.96
N ILE A 237 5.40 55.63 -5.82
CA ILE A 237 5.33 56.86 -6.60
C ILE A 237 5.32 57.99 -5.58
N ASP A 238 6.37 58.82 -5.57
CA ASP A 238 6.39 59.96 -4.65
C ASP A 238 5.38 61.05 -5.02
N ALA A 239 5.27 62.06 -4.17
CA ALA A 239 4.42 63.23 -4.35
C ALA A 239 4.71 63.99 -5.66
N ALA A 240 5.98 64.06 -6.09
CA ALA A 240 6.36 64.69 -7.36
C ALA A 240 6.01 63.81 -8.58
N GLY A 241 5.77 62.51 -8.39
CA GLY A 241 5.46 61.55 -9.42
C GLY A 241 6.66 60.74 -9.93
N ASN A 242 7.80 60.72 -9.23
CA ASN A 242 8.90 59.82 -9.57
C ASN A 242 8.56 58.38 -9.15
N GLU A 243 8.84 57.42 -10.03
CA GLU A 243 8.54 56.01 -9.82
C GLU A 243 9.80 55.23 -9.35
N SER A 244 9.66 54.44 -8.28
CA SER A 244 10.70 53.56 -7.75
C SER A 244 11.00 52.40 -8.72
N GLU A 245 11.98 51.55 -8.40
CA GLU A 245 11.99 50.21 -9.01
C GLU A 245 10.83 49.37 -8.46
N LEU A 246 10.47 48.29 -9.15
CA LEU A 246 9.60 47.26 -8.59
C LEU A 246 10.23 46.65 -7.34
N SER A 247 9.38 46.36 -6.34
CA SER A 247 9.77 45.69 -5.10
C SER A 247 10.47 44.37 -5.38
N ARG A 248 11.25 43.89 -4.41
CA ARG A 248 11.75 42.52 -4.42
C ARG A 248 10.55 41.55 -4.45
N THR A 249 10.70 40.44 -5.18
CA THR A 249 9.60 39.48 -5.40
C THR A 249 9.87 38.18 -4.65
N GLN A 250 8.80 37.60 -4.09
CA GLN A 250 8.81 36.24 -3.55
C GLN A 250 7.42 35.64 -3.79
N GLY A 251 7.38 34.47 -4.43
CA GLY A 251 6.13 33.84 -4.82
C GLY A 251 5.46 33.05 -3.69
N ARG A 252 4.16 32.79 -3.85
CA ARG A 252 3.40 31.75 -3.13
C ARG A 252 2.72 30.85 -4.16
N ILE A 253 2.65 29.56 -3.86
CA ILE A 253 1.99 28.60 -4.75
C ILE A 253 0.48 28.67 -4.49
N LEU A 254 -0.31 29.01 -5.50
CA LEU A 254 -1.75 28.79 -5.53
C LEU A 254 -2.02 27.37 -6.04
N LYS A 255 -2.80 26.61 -5.26
CA LYS A 255 -3.16 25.24 -5.60
C LYS A 255 -4.58 24.93 -5.10
N ARG A 256 -5.56 25.03 -5.98
CA ARG A 256 -6.96 24.71 -5.70
C ARG A 256 -7.22 23.23 -6.00
N GLY A 257 -8.27 22.66 -5.42
CA GLY A 257 -8.69 21.28 -5.75
C GLY A 257 -8.99 21.16 -7.24
N SER A 258 -8.86 19.97 -7.85
CA SER A 258 -9.14 19.81 -9.29
C SER A 258 -10.64 19.83 -9.61
N GLY A 259 -11.50 19.90 -8.59
CA GLY A 259 -12.94 20.07 -8.74
C GLY A 259 -13.62 18.82 -9.31
N LEU A 260 -13.01 17.65 -9.12
CA LEU A 260 -13.51 16.40 -9.66
C LEU A 260 -14.83 16.01 -8.99
N VAL A 261 -15.85 15.74 -9.81
CA VAL A 261 -17.07 15.07 -9.35
C VAL A 261 -16.80 13.57 -9.32
N LEU A 262 -16.69 13.00 -8.11
CA LEU A 262 -16.34 11.61 -7.89
C LEU A 262 -17.51 10.81 -7.30
N GLY A 263 -17.77 9.62 -7.84
CA GLY A 263 -18.73 8.66 -7.29
C GLY A 263 -18.12 7.78 -6.19
N PRO A 264 -18.92 7.11 -5.34
CA PRO A 264 -18.40 6.19 -4.33
C PRO A 264 -17.74 4.94 -4.96
N LEU A 265 -16.86 4.27 -4.21
CA LEU A 265 -16.22 3.02 -4.67
C LEU A 265 -17.26 1.92 -4.91
N ILE A 266 -17.08 1.16 -5.98
CA ILE A 266 -17.90 -0.02 -6.26
C ILE A 266 -17.17 -1.26 -5.71
N VAL A 267 -17.81 -2.01 -4.83
CA VAL A 267 -17.26 -3.29 -4.35
C VAL A 267 -17.55 -4.36 -5.39
N ARG A 268 -16.49 -5.00 -5.93
CA ARG A 268 -16.63 -5.99 -7.00
C ARG A 268 -16.81 -7.41 -6.48
N GLU A 269 -16.41 -7.67 -5.25
CA GLU A 269 -16.56 -9.00 -4.68
C GLU A 269 -18.02 -9.43 -4.64
N ARG A 270 -18.25 -10.69 -4.98
CA ARG A 270 -19.57 -11.31 -4.80
C ARG A 270 -19.72 -11.56 -3.32
N ILE A 271 -20.66 -10.87 -2.68
CA ILE A 271 -20.91 -10.94 -1.23
C ILE A 271 -22.27 -11.59 -1.00
N PRO A 272 -22.40 -12.92 -1.00
CA PRO A 272 -23.70 -13.60 -1.03
C PRO A 272 -24.58 -13.28 0.18
N ASN A 273 -23.96 -13.01 1.33
CA ASN A 273 -24.57 -12.66 2.60
C ASN A 273 -24.35 -11.17 2.99
N GLY A 274 -23.74 -10.37 2.11
CA GLY A 274 -23.40 -8.97 2.40
C GLY A 274 -22.23 -8.77 3.38
N LEU A 275 -21.49 -9.83 3.74
CA LEU A 275 -20.28 -9.79 4.56
C LEU A 275 -19.04 -10.17 3.75
N ILE A 276 -17.95 -9.41 3.88
CA ILE A 276 -16.63 -9.91 3.48
C ILE A 276 -16.20 -10.93 4.55
N ASP A 277 -16.28 -12.21 4.18
CA ASP A 277 -15.85 -13.35 4.98
C ASP A 277 -14.43 -13.79 4.56
N ILE A 278 -13.88 -14.80 5.25
CA ILE A 278 -12.56 -15.37 4.95
C ILE A 278 -12.42 -15.85 3.49
N PRO A 279 -13.42 -16.51 2.86
CA PRO A 279 -13.30 -16.90 1.46
C PRO A 279 -13.08 -15.71 0.52
N GLU A 280 -13.80 -14.61 0.69
CA GLU A 280 -13.62 -13.38 -0.09
C GLU A 280 -12.27 -12.71 0.21
N LEU A 281 -11.85 -12.72 1.48
CA LEU A 281 -10.55 -12.23 1.89
C LEU A 281 -9.40 -12.98 1.19
N VAL A 282 -9.49 -14.31 1.12
CA VAL A 282 -8.51 -15.19 0.47
C VAL A 282 -8.55 -15.07 -1.06
N ALA A 283 -9.74 -14.88 -1.65
CA ALA A 283 -9.90 -14.63 -3.08
C ALA A 283 -9.29 -13.29 -3.53
N GLY A 284 -9.19 -12.33 -2.60
CA GLY A 284 -8.59 -11.02 -2.81
C GLY A 284 -9.65 -9.96 -3.10
N VAL A 285 -9.94 -9.14 -2.10
CA VAL A 285 -10.99 -8.12 -2.18
C VAL A 285 -10.63 -7.00 -3.16
N ARG A 286 -11.46 -6.80 -4.18
CA ARG A 286 -11.31 -5.72 -5.17
C ARG A 286 -12.44 -4.70 -5.10
N VAL A 287 -12.06 -3.46 -5.34
CA VAL A 287 -12.98 -2.34 -5.56
C VAL A 287 -12.72 -1.71 -6.93
N ALA A 288 -13.69 -0.98 -7.45
CA ALA A 288 -13.56 -0.25 -8.70
C ALA A 288 -13.86 1.23 -8.49
N ILE A 289 -12.99 2.08 -9.04
CA ILE A 289 -13.17 3.53 -9.10
C ILE A 289 -14.03 3.83 -10.33
N PRO A 290 -15.23 4.43 -10.15
CA PRO A 290 -16.14 4.72 -11.25
C PRO A 290 -15.58 5.79 -12.20
N GLN A 291 -16.15 5.88 -13.39
CA GLN A 291 -15.80 6.91 -14.38
C GLN A 291 -15.84 8.34 -13.81
N TYR A 292 -14.79 9.10 -14.08
CA TYR A 292 -14.70 10.55 -13.85
C TYR A 292 -13.92 11.21 -15.00
N ALA A 293 -13.79 12.55 -14.96
CA ALA A 293 -12.98 13.31 -15.92
C ALA A 293 -11.47 13.05 -15.74
N PHE A 294 -11.02 11.83 -16.05
CA PHE A 294 -9.65 11.31 -15.90
C PHE A 294 -8.62 12.05 -16.75
N GLN A 295 -7.40 12.11 -16.24
CA GLN A 295 -6.21 12.60 -16.95
C GLN A 295 -5.04 11.63 -16.76
N SER A 296 -4.22 11.49 -17.81
CA SER A 296 -2.99 10.71 -17.71
C SER A 296 -2.09 11.28 -16.60
N GLY A 297 -1.66 10.41 -15.69
CA GLY A 297 -0.89 10.80 -14.50
C GLY A 297 -1.71 10.93 -13.21
N ASP A 298 -3.03 10.75 -13.25
CA ASP A 298 -3.83 10.61 -12.03
C ASP A 298 -3.37 9.39 -11.21
N HIS A 299 -3.29 9.57 -9.89
CA HIS A 299 -3.07 8.49 -8.94
C HIS A 299 -4.25 8.41 -7.97
N ALA A 300 -4.48 7.24 -7.36
CA ALA A 300 -5.46 7.06 -6.32
C ALA A 300 -4.80 6.65 -4.99
N ASN A 301 -5.27 7.24 -3.89
CA ASN A 301 -5.13 6.66 -2.57
C ASN A 301 -6.47 6.04 -2.19
N ILE A 302 -6.53 4.73 -2.02
CA ILE A 302 -7.72 4.03 -1.53
C ILE A 302 -7.71 3.99 0.00
N LYS A 303 -8.88 3.95 0.62
CA LYS A 303 -9.04 3.98 2.08
C LYS A 303 -10.00 2.89 2.54
N TRP A 304 -9.61 2.17 3.57
CA TRP A 304 -10.40 1.17 4.27
C TRP A 304 -10.46 1.51 5.76
N GLY A 305 -11.63 1.85 6.28
CA GLY A 305 -11.77 2.34 7.65
C GLY A 305 -10.91 3.58 7.89
N SER A 306 -9.99 3.50 8.86
CA SER A 306 -9.00 4.54 9.12
C SER A 306 -7.72 4.39 8.29
N GLN A 307 -7.53 3.29 7.58
CA GLN A 307 -6.28 2.95 6.90
C GLN A 307 -6.27 3.38 5.42
N SER A 308 -5.09 3.70 4.88
CA SER A 308 -4.93 4.17 3.50
C SER A 308 -3.84 3.40 2.75
N HIS A 309 -4.03 3.24 1.44
CA HIS A 309 -3.09 2.58 0.55
C HIS A 309 -2.96 3.33 -0.78
N GLY A 310 -1.72 3.54 -1.22
CA GLY A 310 -1.36 4.30 -2.41
C GLY A 310 -0.10 5.13 -2.18
N PRO A 311 0.30 5.97 -3.15
CA PRO A 311 -0.41 6.28 -4.39
C PRO A 311 -0.35 5.14 -5.42
N ILE A 312 -1.51 4.79 -5.99
CA ILE A 312 -1.66 3.80 -7.06
C ILE A 312 -1.82 4.54 -8.39
N PRO A 313 -0.97 4.32 -9.39
CA PRO A 313 -1.15 4.92 -10.71
C PRO A 313 -2.41 4.37 -11.38
N LEU A 314 -3.26 5.24 -11.91
CA LEU A 314 -4.48 4.84 -12.60
C LEU A 314 -4.21 4.69 -14.09
N ASN A 315 -4.18 3.44 -14.55
CA ASN A 315 -3.95 3.07 -15.94
C ASN A 315 -5.02 2.08 -16.39
N GLY A 316 -5.55 2.22 -17.61
CA GLY A 316 -6.51 1.28 -18.20
C GLY A 316 -7.81 1.93 -18.64
N VAL A 317 -8.89 1.15 -18.61
CA VAL A 317 -10.26 1.58 -18.94
C VAL A 317 -11.13 1.57 -17.69
N PHE A 318 -12.13 2.44 -17.64
CA PHE A 318 -13.08 2.47 -16.54
C PHE A 318 -13.99 1.24 -16.53
N ASP A 319 -14.44 0.77 -15.37
CA ASP A 319 -14.04 1.26 -14.03
C ASP A 319 -12.61 0.80 -13.66
N PHE A 320 -11.80 1.64 -13.01
CA PHE A 320 -10.45 1.24 -12.62
C PHE A 320 -10.51 0.28 -11.44
N GLU A 321 -10.18 -0.99 -11.66
CA GLU A 321 -10.13 -2.00 -10.59
C GLU A 321 -8.85 -1.88 -9.78
N VAL A 322 -9.02 -1.90 -8.46
CA VAL A 322 -7.95 -1.77 -7.49
C VAL A 322 -8.10 -2.85 -6.42
N PRO A 323 -7.10 -3.72 -6.22
CA PRO A 323 -7.12 -4.69 -5.12
C PRO A 323 -6.79 -4.01 -3.80
N TYR A 324 -7.48 -4.41 -2.73
CA TYR A 324 -7.10 -4.05 -1.37
C TYR A 324 -6.01 -4.98 -0.85
N PRO A 325 -4.94 -4.46 -0.22
CA PRO A 325 -4.05 -5.29 0.57
C PRO A 325 -4.82 -5.94 1.71
N THR A 326 -4.73 -7.28 1.81
CA THR A 326 -5.45 -8.08 2.81
C THR A 326 -5.22 -7.61 4.24
N GLN A 327 -4.00 -7.13 4.55
CA GLN A 327 -3.63 -6.70 5.89
C GLN A 327 -4.48 -5.52 6.39
N LEU A 328 -4.87 -4.59 5.51
CA LEU A 328 -5.66 -3.43 5.93
C LEU A 328 -7.04 -3.86 6.45
N ILE A 329 -7.61 -4.89 5.82
CA ILE A 329 -8.91 -5.45 6.18
C ILE A 329 -8.81 -6.19 7.52
N ILE A 330 -7.74 -6.97 7.70
CA ILE A 330 -7.46 -7.71 8.95
C ILE A 330 -7.27 -6.73 10.12
N ASP A 331 -6.48 -5.68 9.91
CA ASP A 331 -6.18 -4.71 10.97
C ASP A 331 -7.41 -3.90 11.38
N ASP A 332 -8.26 -3.51 10.42
CA ASP A 332 -9.52 -2.80 10.69
C ASP A 332 -10.56 -3.69 11.40
N PHE A 333 -10.63 -4.98 11.04
CA PHE A 333 -11.47 -5.95 11.75
C PHE A 333 -10.95 -6.21 13.18
N GLY A 334 -9.64 -6.28 13.36
CA GLY A 334 -8.98 -6.47 14.65
C GLY A 334 -9.37 -7.78 15.34
N ALA A 335 -9.68 -7.71 16.64
CA ALA A 335 -10.04 -8.85 17.47
C ALA A 335 -11.57 -9.03 17.63
N SER A 336 -12.38 -8.44 16.74
CA SER A 336 -13.84 -8.54 16.83
C SER A 336 -14.31 -10.00 16.70
N THR A 337 -15.40 -10.33 17.40
CA THR A 337 -16.12 -11.60 17.25
C THR A 337 -17.48 -11.43 16.58
N LEU A 338 -17.79 -10.21 16.14
CA LEU A 338 -19.05 -9.84 15.48
C LEU A 338 -18.74 -9.09 14.17
N PRO A 339 -19.68 -9.06 13.21
CA PRO A 339 -19.52 -8.26 12.00
C PRO A 339 -19.19 -6.80 12.32
N VAL A 340 -18.11 -6.30 11.71
CA VAL A 340 -17.67 -4.91 11.83
C VAL A 340 -18.15 -4.14 10.61
N ARG A 341 -18.85 -3.03 10.84
CA ARG A 341 -19.21 -2.09 9.79
C ARG A 341 -18.04 -1.15 9.55
N THR A 342 -17.54 -1.11 8.33
CA THR A 342 -16.45 -0.22 7.91
C THR A 342 -16.84 0.60 6.70
N ALA A 343 -16.08 1.66 6.45
CA ALA A 343 -16.29 2.59 5.35
C ALA A 343 -15.06 2.56 4.43
N THR A 344 -15.30 2.47 3.13
CA THR A 344 -14.26 2.52 2.11
C THR A 344 -14.48 3.68 1.15
N THR A 345 -13.40 4.36 0.78
CA THR A 345 -13.42 5.50 -0.14
C THR A 345 -12.07 5.62 -0.84
N TYR A 346 -11.91 6.63 -1.69
CA TYR A 346 -10.65 6.93 -2.36
C TYR A 346 -10.44 8.43 -2.49
N THR A 347 -9.21 8.81 -2.78
CA THR A 347 -8.81 10.18 -3.10
C THR A 347 -8.03 10.14 -4.40
N ILE A 348 -8.44 10.92 -5.40
CA ILE A 348 -7.68 11.13 -6.63
C ILE A 348 -6.64 12.21 -6.37
N LEU A 349 -5.39 11.93 -6.70
CA LEU A 349 -4.27 12.83 -6.67
C LEU A 349 -3.96 13.28 -8.10
N ARG A 350 -4.16 14.57 -8.40
CA ARG A 350 -3.91 15.17 -9.72
C ARG A 350 -3.06 16.41 -9.59
N SER A 351 -1.84 16.39 -10.15
CA SER A 351 -0.90 17.54 -10.11
C SER A 351 -0.76 18.13 -8.70
N GLY A 352 -0.84 17.24 -7.70
CA GLY A 352 -0.83 17.49 -6.26
C GLY A 352 -2.01 18.28 -5.68
N SER A 353 -3.12 18.39 -6.39
CA SER A 353 -4.46 18.56 -5.81
C SER A 353 -5.02 17.19 -5.41
N SER A 354 -6.04 17.18 -4.55
CA SER A 354 -6.70 15.95 -4.12
C SER A 354 -8.21 16.13 -4.01
N ASP A 355 -8.97 15.22 -4.61
CA ASP A 355 -10.44 15.21 -4.56
C ASP A 355 -10.92 13.83 -4.08
N SER A 356 -12.01 13.79 -3.29
CA SER A 356 -12.60 12.55 -2.77
C SER A 356 -14.11 12.54 -3.01
N PRO A 357 -14.74 11.35 -3.16
CA PRO A 357 -16.19 11.24 -3.23
C PRO A 357 -16.88 11.83 -1.99
N PRO A 358 -18.07 12.44 -2.14
CA PRO A 358 -18.79 13.06 -1.03
C PRO A 358 -19.35 12.03 -0.03
N THR A 359 -19.52 10.78 -0.44
CA THR A 359 -20.02 9.70 0.42
C THR A 359 -19.13 8.45 0.28
N PRO A 360 -18.75 7.81 1.39
CA PRO A 360 -18.02 6.54 1.34
C PRO A 360 -18.98 5.37 1.10
N THR A 361 -18.44 4.28 0.58
CA THR A 361 -19.13 3.00 0.47
C THR A 361 -19.04 2.28 1.80
N HIS A 362 -20.17 1.79 2.32
CA HIS A 362 -20.18 1.03 3.58
C HIS A 362 -20.25 -0.46 3.30
N ILE A 363 -19.46 -1.22 4.05
CA ILE A 363 -19.35 -2.68 3.95
C ILE A 363 -19.29 -3.29 5.34
N PHE A 364 -19.67 -4.56 5.43
CA PHE A 364 -19.56 -5.33 6.65
C PHE A 364 -18.52 -6.42 6.46
N VAL A 365 -17.71 -6.65 7.49
CA VAL A 365 -16.60 -7.60 7.47
C VAL A 365 -16.75 -8.51 8.67
N ASN A 366 -16.60 -9.82 8.46
CA ASN A 366 -16.51 -10.76 9.56
C ASN A 366 -15.41 -11.78 9.26
N LEU A 367 -14.29 -11.69 9.97
CA LEU A 367 -13.18 -12.65 9.82
C LEU A 367 -13.05 -13.58 11.03
N TRP A 368 -14.05 -13.57 11.92
CA TRP A 368 -14.01 -14.38 13.14
C TRP A 368 -14.18 -15.86 12.83
N VAL A 369 -13.42 -16.69 13.56
CA VAL A 369 -13.51 -18.15 13.54
C VAL A 369 -13.54 -18.71 14.96
N PRO A 370 -14.19 -19.86 15.19
CA PRO A 370 -14.08 -20.55 16.47
C PRO A 370 -12.69 -21.11 16.72
N GLY A 371 -12.31 -21.19 18.00
CA GLY A 371 -11.00 -21.65 18.43
C GLY A 371 -9.92 -20.56 18.44
N PRO A 372 -8.66 -20.94 18.73
CA PRO A 372 -7.56 -19.98 18.77
C PRO A 372 -7.38 -19.35 17.39
N PRO A 373 -7.04 -18.06 17.29
CA PRO A 373 -6.93 -17.38 16.01
C PRO A 373 -5.74 -17.94 15.19
N PRO A 374 -5.90 -18.16 13.88
CA PRO A 374 -4.76 -18.48 13.01
C PRO A 374 -3.82 -17.28 12.88
N PRO A 375 -2.56 -17.47 12.43
CA PRO A 375 -1.64 -16.36 12.15
C PRO A 375 -2.24 -15.33 11.19
N LYS A 376 -3.00 -15.82 10.21
CA LYS A 376 -3.80 -15.02 9.28
C LYS A 376 -5.12 -15.73 9.00
N PRO A 377 -6.27 -15.04 8.95
CA PRO A 377 -7.54 -15.65 8.60
C PRO A 377 -7.48 -16.38 7.25
N GLY A 378 -7.95 -17.64 7.23
CA GLY A 378 -7.92 -18.51 6.05
C GLY A 378 -6.65 -19.36 5.89
N GLU A 379 -5.62 -19.15 6.71
CA GLU A 379 -4.42 -20.01 6.71
C GLU A 379 -4.55 -21.19 7.68
N VAL A 380 -3.66 -22.17 7.50
CA VAL A 380 -3.50 -23.30 8.43
C VAL A 380 -3.13 -22.77 9.81
N ASN A 381 -3.83 -23.26 10.83
CA ASN A 381 -3.67 -22.86 12.22
C ASN A 381 -2.80 -23.86 13.00
N PRO A 382 -1.54 -23.52 13.32
CA PRO A 382 -0.66 -24.38 14.10
C PRO A 382 -1.05 -24.51 15.58
N THR A 383 -1.96 -23.65 16.08
CA THR A 383 -2.42 -23.67 17.47
C THR A 383 -3.61 -24.59 17.70
N LEU A 384 -4.29 -25.01 16.63
CA LEU A 384 -5.28 -26.08 16.70
C LEU A 384 -4.58 -27.43 16.91
N PRO A 385 -5.02 -28.26 17.88
CA PRO A 385 -4.48 -29.60 18.05
C PRO A 385 -4.65 -30.45 16.79
N ARG A 386 -3.67 -31.30 16.49
CA ARG A 386 -3.74 -32.23 15.36
C ARG A 386 -4.81 -33.29 15.58
N VAL A 387 -5.46 -33.70 14.50
CA VAL A 387 -6.31 -34.89 14.47
C VAL A 387 -5.43 -36.12 14.33
N HIS A 388 -5.75 -37.18 15.05
CA HIS A 388 -5.13 -38.49 14.90
C HIS A 388 -6.18 -39.52 14.52
N LEU A 389 -5.78 -40.50 13.72
CA LEU A 389 -6.66 -41.55 13.24
C LEU A 389 -6.33 -42.87 13.91
N GLU A 390 -7.36 -43.66 14.20
CA GLU A 390 -7.25 -45.01 14.70
C GLU A 390 -8.15 -45.95 13.91
N GLY A 391 -7.54 -46.96 13.28
CA GLY A 391 -8.23 -48.04 12.58
C GLY A 391 -8.59 -49.18 13.55
N PRO A 392 -9.75 -49.83 13.40
CA PRO A 392 -10.24 -50.82 14.36
C PRO A 392 -9.46 -52.15 14.36
N ALA A 393 -8.71 -52.47 13.30
CA ALA A 393 -7.89 -53.66 13.17
C ALA A 393 -6.39 -53.38 13.38
N SER A 394 -5.95 -52.15 13.13
CA SER A 394 -4.56 -51.70 13.29
C SER A 394 -4.22 -51.13 14.68
N GLN A 395 -5.18 -51.12 15.62
CA GLN A 395 -4.94 -50.66 16.99
C GLN A 395 -3.78 -51.41 17.67
N PRO A 396 -2.91 -50.73 18.44
CA PRO A 396 -2.96 -49.31 18.82
C PRO A 396 -2.15 -48.38 17.88
N THR A 397 -1.82 -48.82 16.66
CA THR A 397 -1.01 -48.03 15.73
C THR A 397 -1.83 -46.84 15.21
N ARG A 398 -1.45 -45.63 15.64
CA ARG A 398 -2.07 -44.39 15.17
C ARG A 398 -1.62 -44.04 13.76
N ASP A 399 -2.48 -43.32 13.05
CA ASP A 399 -2.20 -42.73 11.75
C ASP A 399 -1.73 -43.76 10.69
N TYR A 400 -2.21 -45.00 10.81
CA TYR A 400 -2.00 -46.11 9.87
C TYR A 400 -3.31 -46.84 9.61
N LEU A 401 -3.57 -47.16 8.33
CA LEU A 401 -4.71 -47.94 7.89
C LEU A 401 -4.28 -49.07 6.97
N ALA A 402 -4.56 -50.30 7.36
CA ALA A 402 -4.42 -51.49 6.53
C ALA A 402 -5.75 -51.88 5.89
N LYS A 403 -5.72 -52.75 4.87
CA LYS A 403 -6.95 -53.34 4.29
C LYS A 403 -7.89 -53.93 5.34
N ALA A 404 -7.34 -54.55 6.38
CA ALA A 404 -8.11 -55.13 7.48
C ALA A 404 -8.99 -54.10 8.21
N ASP A 405 -8.58 -52.83 8.30
CA ASP A 405 -9.38 -51.77 8.93
C ASP A 405 -10.64 -51.43 8.14
N PHE A 406 -10.55 -51.50 6.81
CA PHE A 406 -11.69 -51.28 5.91
C PHE A 406 -12.66 -52.45 5.94
N ASP A 407 -12.15 -53.68 5.99
CA ASP A 407 -12.94 -54.92 6.02
C ASP A 407 -13.56 -55.21 7.43
N HIS A 408 -13.05 -54.57 8.48
CA HIS A 408 -13.54 -54.73 9.84
C HIS A 408 -14.92 -54.05 10.06
N ALA A 409 -15.76 -54.62 10.93
CA ALA A 409 -17.11 -54.10 11.21
C ALA A 409 -17.13 -52.80 12.04
N GLY A 410 -16.16 -52.61 12.94
CA GLY A 410 -16.02 -51.40 13.76
C GLY A 410 -15.62 -50.15 12.96
N PRO A 411 -15.85 -48.93 13.46
CA PRO A 411 -15.54 -47.68 12.74
C PRO A 411 -14.03 -47.40 12.68
N ILE A 412 -13.62 -46.62 11.67
CA ILE A 412 -12.34 -45.89 11.69
C ILE A 412 -12.63 -44.55 12.35
N VAL A 413 -11.86 -44.17 13.37
CA VAL A 413 -12.18 -43.05 14.26
C VAL A 413 -11.10 -41.97 14.18
N ALA A 414 -11.53 -40.72 14.03
CA ALA A 414 -10.69 -39.55 14.25
C ALA A 414 -10.79 -39.07 15.70
N HIS A 415 -9.64 -38.91 16.35
CA HIS A 415 -9.49 -38.38 17.69
C HIS A 415 -8.93 -36.97 17.63
N ILE A 416 -9.63 -36.04 18.27
CA ILE A 416 -9.22 -34.63 18.39
C ILE A 416 -9.27 -34.26 19.87
N ILE A 417 -8.21 -33.64 20.36
CA ILE A 417 -8.22 -32.98 21.67
C ILE A 417 -8.65 -31.53 21.43
N LEU A 418 -9.70 -31.06 22.09
CA LEU A 418 -10.16 -29.68 21.91
C LEU A 418 -9.14 -28.69 22.49
N TRP A 419 -9.05 -27.52 21.87
CA TRP A 419 -8.16 -26.44 22.31
C TRP A 419 -8.58 -25.87 23.67
N LEU A 420 -7.66 -25.16 24.33
CA LEU A 420 -7.89 -24.61 25.68
C LEU A 420 -8.49 -23.20 25.68
N THR A 421 -8.07 -22.35 24.74
CA THR A 421 -8.45 -20.93 24.72
C THR A 421 -8.57 -20.43 23.28
N PRO A 422 -9.67 -19.72 22.93
CA PRO A 422 -10.89 -19.52 23.72
C PRO A 422 -11.62 -20.85 24.00
N SER A 423 -12.47 -20.89 25.03
CA SER A 423 -13.24 -22.12 25.33
C SER A 423 -14.04 -22.58 24.10
N PRO A 424 -14.04 -23.88 23.75
CA PRO A 424 -14.92 -24.42 22.72
C PRO A 424 -16.38 -24.04 23.01
N ARG A 425 -17.15 -23.67 21.96
CA ARG A 425 -18.53 -23.22 22.11
C ARG A 425 -19.50 -24.29 21.64
N MET A 426 -20.64 -24.36 22.33
CA MET A 426 -21.75 -25.22 21.92
C MET A 426 -22.20 -24.84 20.50
N ASN A 427 -22.48 -25.86 19.70
CA ASN A 427 -22.86 -25.82 18.30
C ASN A 427 -21.75 -25.52 17.29
N ASP A 428 -20.50 -25.25 17.70
CA ASP A 428 -19.39 -25.20 16.75
C ASP A 428 -19.30 -26.53 15.98
N ILE A 429 -19.01 -26.46 14.69
CA ILE A 429 -19.02 -27.60 13.78
C ILE A 429 -17.58 -27.95 13.43
N ILE A 430 -17.19 -29.18 13.73
CA ILE A 430 -15.93 -29.77 13.31
C ILE A 430 -16.19 -30.66 12.09
N LYS A 431 -15.45 -30.43 11.00
CA LYS A 431 -15.52 -31.25 9.78
C LYS A 431 -14.14 -31.83 9.51
N VAL A 432 -14.06 -33.14 9.33
CA VAL A 432 -12.80 -33.86 9.05
C VAL A 432 -12.70 -34.10 7.55
N TYR A 433 -11.53 -33.85 7.00
CA TYR A 433 -11.23 -33.92 5.57
C TYR A 433 -10.05 -34.85 5.29
N TRP A 434 -10.08 -35.49 4.12
CA TRP A 434 -9.11 -36.48 3.70
C TRP A 434 -8.46 -36.07 2.38
N GLY A 435 -7.15 -35.80 2.40
CA GLY A 435 -6.34 -35.35 1.26
C GLY A 435 -6.63 -33.93 0.80
N SER A 436 -7.89 -33.49 0.76
CA SER A 436 -8.29 -32.14 0.31
C SER A 436 -9.60 -31.67 0.94
N LEU A 437 -9.83 -30.35 0.92
CA LEU A 437 -11.06 -29.71 1.45
C LEU A 437 -12.34 -30.10 0.69
N SER A 438 -12.25 -30.75 -0.47
CA SER A 438 -13.42 -31.24 -1.22
C SER A 438 -13.90 -32.62 -0.76
N LEU A 439 -13.08 -33.37 -0.01
CA LEU A 439 -13.40 -34.71 0.47
C LEU A 439 -13.59 -34.72 1.99
N GLN A 440 -14.80 -34.34 2.42
CA GLN A 440 -15.20 -34.44 3.82
C GLN A 440 -15.52 -35.89 4.17
N VAL A 441 -14.90 -36.41 5.24
CA VAL A 441 -15.03 -37.80 5.68
C VAL A 441 -15.65 -37.95 7.07
N GLY A 442 -15.79 -36.85 7.83
CA GLY A 442 -16.40 -36.86 9.15
C GLY A 442 -16.98 -35.50 9.52
N LYS A 443 -17.93 -35.50 10.47
CA LYS A 443 -18.53 -34.29 11.02
C LYS A 443 -18.93 -34.51 12.47
N HIS A 444 -18.65 -33.53 13.31
CA HIS A 444 -19.11 -33.47 14.70
C HIS A 444 -19.64 -32.06 15.01
N THR A 445 -20.67 -31.97 15.83
CA THR A 445 -21.18 -30.69 16.35
C THR A 445 -20.96 -30.69 17.84
N LEU A 446 -20.24 -29.68 18.35
CA LEU A 446 -19.94 -29.57 19.76
C LEU A 446 -21.22 -29.37 20.57
N GLY A 447 -21.34 -30.12 21.65
CA GLY A 447 -22.30 -29.92 22.73
C GLY A 447 -21.67 -29.11 23.86
N SER A 448 -21.52 -29.75 25.03
CA SER A 448 -20.99 -29.13 26.26
C SER A 448 -19.58 -29.60 26.62
N GLU A 449 -18.79 -30.06 25.64
CA GLU A 449 -17.42 -30.52 25.85
C GLU A 449 -16.54 -29.40 26.44
N ALA A 450 -15.73 -29.75 27.43
CA ALA A 450 -14.84 -28.81 28.11
C ALA A 450 -13.58 -28.50 27.28
N PRO A 451 -12.88 -27.37 27.54
CA PRO A 451 -11.55 -27.13 27.00
C PRO A 451 -10.61 -28.31 27.29
N GLY A 452 -9.88 -28.80 26.27
CA GLY A 452 -9.00 -29.97 26.41
C GLY A 452 -9.69 -31.33 26.37
N ALA A 453 -11.02 -31.40 26.23
CA ALA A 453 -11.73 -32.68 26.16
C ALA A 453 -11.39 -33.44 24.87
N PRO A 454 -11.19 -34.77 24.92
CA PRO A 454 -11.07 -35.60 23.73
C PRO A 454 -12.45 -35.80 23.11
N ILE A 455 -12.53 -35.71 21.78
CA ILE A 455 -13.69 -36.11 20.99
C ILE A 455 -13.30 -37.22 20.01
N ALA A 456 -14.27 -38.06 19.67
CA ALA A 456 -14.15 -39.16 18.71
C ALA A 456 -15.18 -38.97 17.60
N ILE A 457 -14.74 -39.04 16.35
CA ILE A 457 -15.57 -38.83 15.17
C ILE A 457 -15.44 -40.06 14.27
N ASP A 458 -16.53 -40.77 14.06
CA ASP A 458 -16.58 -41.88 13.10
C ASP A 458 -16.41 -41.34 11.67
N LEU A 459 -15.52 -41.97 10.91
CA LEU A 459 -15.19 -41.56 9.55
C LEU A 459 -15.85 -42.46 8.50
N ASP A 460 -16.23 -41.86 7.37
CA ASP A 460 -16.75 -42.57 6.20
C ASP A 460 -15.65 -43.42 5.55
N LYS A 461 -15.69 -44.73 5.78
CA LYS A 461 -14.73 -45.70 5.23
C LYS A 461 -14.72 -45.72 3.69
N THR A 462 -15.88 -45.52 3.06
CA THR A 462 -15.97 -45.51 1.59
C THR A 462 -15.25 -44.30 1.02
N ALA A 463 -15.41 -43.13 1.64
CA ALA A 463 -14.69 -41.93 1.26
C ALA A 463 -13.17 -42.06 1.54
N LEU A 464 -12.76 -42.64 2.66
CA LEU A 464 -11.35 -42.88 2.98
C LEU A 464 -10.65 -43.80 1.95
N ALA A 465 -11.33 -44.84 1.48
CA ALA A 465 -10.79 -45.79 0.51
C ALA A 465 -10.58 -45.19 -0.90
N SER A 466 -11.17 -44.03 -1.21
CA SER A 466 -11.16 -43.44 -2.55
C SER A 466 -9.78 -42.98 -3.04
N LEU A 467 -8.84 -42.70 -2.14
CA LEU A 467 -7.52 -42.16 -2.49
C LEU A 467 -6.40 -43.22 -2.61
N GLY A 468 -6.72 -44.50 -2.37
CA GLY A 468 -5.78 -45.63 -2.49
C GLY A 468 -4.59 -45.60 -1.52
N ASN A 469 -3.55 -46.37 -1.85
CA ASN A 469 -2.34 -46.53 -1.02
C ASN A 469 -1.50 -45.24 -0.88
N GLY A 470 -0.63 -45.23 0.13
CA GLY A 470 0.37 -44.20 0.42
C GLY A 470 -0.06 -43.21 1.51
N PHE A 471 0.75 -42.19 1.73
CA PHE A 471 0.45 -41.14 2.70
C PHE A 471 -0.68 -40.23 2.21
N LYS A 472 -1.66 -39.97 3.08
CA LYS A 472 -2.76 -39.03 2.89
C LYS A 472 -2.82 -38.07 4.07
N ASP A 473 -3.16 -36.82 3.79
CA ASP A 473 -3.31 -35.81 4.82
C ASP A 473 -4.71 -35.88 5.45
N LEU A 474 -4.76 -36.01 6.77
CA LEU A 474 -5.97 -35.88 7.57
C LEU A 474 -5.93 -34.55 8.32
N PHE A 475 -6.97 -33.75 8.19
CA PHE A 475 -7.12 -32.48 8.90
C PHE A 475 -8.58 -32.16 9.14
N TYR A 476 -8.87 -31.14 9.93
CA TYR A 476 -10.23 -30.70 10.16
C TYR A 476 -10.36 -29.20 10.06
N THR A 477 -11.60 -28.74 9.88
CA THR A 477 -11.96 -27.34 10.07
C THR A 477 -12.93 -27.19 11.22
N VAL A 478 -12.92 -26.00 11.84
CA VAL A 478 -13.91 -25.58 12.83
C VAL A 478 -14.63 -24.35 12.31
N ASN A 479 -15.97 -24.34 12.33
CA ASN A 479 -16.76 -23.18 11.94
C ASN A 479 -18.03 -23.06 12.79
N GLU A 480 -18.55 -21.84 12.92
CA GLU A 480 -19.86 -21.58 13.53
C GLU A 480 -20.99 -22.03 12.58
N PRO A 481 -22.16 -22.45 13.08
CA PRO A 481 -23.32 -22.72 12.24
C PRO A 481 -23.68 -21.54 11.33
N GLY A 482 -23.79 -21.80 10.03
CA GLY A 482 -24.15 -20.80 9.02
C GLY A 482 -23.03 -19.84 8.62
N SER A 483 -21.85 -19.91 9.26
CA SER A 483 -20.67 -19.13 8.87
C SER A 483 -19.89 -19.81 7.76
N LEU A 484 -19.33 -19.01 6.85
CA LEU A 484 -18.38 -19.45 5.83
C LEU A 484 -16.93 -19.43 6.34
N ASN A 485 -16.69 -18.82 7.50
CA ASN A 485 -15.36 -18.72 8.10
C ASN A 485 -14.95 -20.04 8.76
N THR A 486 -13.83 -20.59 8.33
CA THR A 486 -13.29 -21.85 8.83
C THR A 486 -11.92 -21.64 9.46
N ASN A 487 -11.70 -22.28 10.61
CA ASN A 487 -10.38 -22.42 11.23
C ASN A 487 -9.79 -23.77 10.84
N LEU A 488 -8.68 -23.79 10.10
CA LEU A 488 -8.12 -25.00 9.50
C LEU A 488 -7.00 -25.59 10.38
N SER A 489 -7.06 -26.86 10.75
CA SER A 489 -6.00 -27.52 11.52
C SER A 489 -4.77 -27.85 10.67
N VAL A 490 -3.64 -28.13 11.32
CA VAL A 490 -2.47 -28.70 10.65
C VAL A 490 -2.79 -30.12 10.14
N PRO A 491 -2.34 -30.49 8.92
CA PRO A 491 -2.43 -31.86 8.43
C PRO A 491 -1.62 -32.87 9.24
N THR A 492 -2.22 -34.03 9.48
CA THR A 492 -1.59 -35.24 9.99
C THR A 492 -1.42 -36.23 8.84
N PRO A 493 -0.18 -36.64 8.51
CA PRO A 493 0.04 -37.66 7.49
C PRO A 493 -0.38 -39.03 8.03
N VAL A 494 -1.28 -39.70 7.32
CA VAL A 494 -1.76 -41.05 7.60
C VAL A 494 -1.30 -41.98 6.50
N GLU A 495 -0.66 -43.09 6.86
CA GLU A 495 -0.23 -44.11 5.90
C GLU A 495 -1.38 -45.08 5.60
N VAL A 496 -1.69 -45.28 4.33
CA VAL A 496 -2.70 -46.24 3.86
C VAL A 496 -2.03 -47.37 3.09
N ASP A 497 -2.23 -48.61 3.54
CA ASP A 497 -1.84 -49.82 2.84
C ASP A 497 -3.03 -50.79 2.68
N ILE A 498 -3.80 -50.57 1.62
CA ILE A 498 -4.90 -51.43 1.20
C ILE A 498 -4.45 -52.51 0.18
N THR A 499 -3.14 -52.74 0.04
CA THR A 499 -2.62 -53.78 -0.86
C THR A 499 -3.12 -55.15 -0.40
N ALA A 500 -3.85 -55.86 -1.26
CA ALA A 500 -4.30 -57.21 -0.95
C ALA A 500 -3.08 -58.16 -0.85
N PRO A 501 -3.02 -59.05 0.15
CA PRO A 501 -2.02 -60.09 0.19
C PRO A 501 -2.05 -60.93 -1.08
N VAL A 502 -0.86 -61.26 -1.61
CA VAL A 502 -0.69 -62.08 -2.80
C VAL A 502 -1.18 -63.51 -2.53
N SER A 503 -1.97 -64.04 -3.44
CA SER A 503 -2.38 -65.44 -3.46
C SER A 503 -1.29 -66.28 -4.15
N PHE A 504 -0.44 -66.95 -3.36
CA PHE A 504 0.62 -67.80 -3.90
C PHE A 504 0.09 -69.17 -4.32
N PRO A 505 0.68 -69.84 -5.33
CA PRO A 505 0.40 -71.26 -5.56
C PRO A 505 0.64 -72.10 -4.30
N ARG A 506 -0.06 -73.24 -4.19
CA ARG A 506 0.22 -74.22 -3.12
C ARG A 506 1.69 -74.68 -3.16
N PRO A 507 2.29 -75.07 -2.02
CA PRO A 507 3.65 -75.59 -2.03
C PRO A 507 3.75 -76.93 -2.78
N ASP A 508 4.95 -77.24 -3.23
CA ASP A 508 5.28 -78.50 -3.89
C ASP A 508 5.95 -79.48 -2.94
N ALA A 509 5.83 -80.77 -3.26
CA ALA A 509 6.53 -81.84 -2.56
C ALA A 509 7.35 -82.60 -3.62
N PRO A 510 8.59 -82.17 -3.89
CA PRO A 510 9.38 -82.69 -5.02
C PRO A 510 9.64 -84.19 -4.91
N ASP A 511 9.61 -84.75 -3.70
CA ASP A 511 9.91 -86.15 -3.42
C ASP A 511 8.67 -87.06 -3.40
N ALA A 512 7.47 -86.47 -3.53
CA ALA A 512 6.22 -87.21 -3.52
C ALA A 512 5.95 -87.81 -4.90
N VAL A 513 5.92 -89.14 -4.99
CA VAL A 513 5.57 -89.82 -6.24
C VAL A 513 4.04 -89.91 -6.31
N ASN A 514 3.43 -89.27 -7.31
CA ASN A 514 1.96 -89.16 -7.43
C ASN A 514 1.26 -88.61 -6.16
N GLY A 515 1.91 -87.67 -5.46
CA GLY A 515 1.36 -87.06 -4.24
C GLY A 515 1.43 -87.94 -2.99
N TRP A 516 2.24 -89.01 -3.04
CA TRP A 516 2.32 -90.02 -1.99
C TRP A 516 3.77 -90.24 -1.55
N PHE A 517 3.96 -90.27 -0.23
CA PHE A 517 5.16 -90.77 0.43
C PHE A 517 4.93 -92.19 0.94
N ASN A 518 5.78 -93.12 0.53
CA ASN A 518 5.74 -94.50 1.01
C ASN A 518 7.15 -95.06 1.29
N CYS A 519 7.26 -96.32 1.69
CA CYS A 519 8.54 -96.94 2.02
C CYS A 519 9.55 -97.00 0.85
N GLN A 520 9.08 -96.82 -0.38
CA GLN A 520 9.90 -96.77 -1.58
C GLN A 520 10.31 -95.33 -1.95
N SER A 521 9.76 -94.30 -1.31
CA SER A 521 10.14 -92.90 -1.54
C SER A 521 11.67 -92.72 -1.50
N ASN A 522 12.16 -91.86 -2.39
CA ASN A 522 13.57 -91.47 -2.46
C ASN A 522 13.64 -89.94 -2.58
N PRO A 523 14.24 -89.22 -1.62
CA PRO A 523 14.81 -89.70 -0.36
C PRO A 523 13.80 -90.43 0.54
N LYS A 524 14.33 -91.23 1.47
CA LYS A 524 13.51 -91.99 2.42
C LYS A 524 12.75 -91.04 3.35
N ILE A 525 11.51 -91.39 3.70
CA ILE A 525 10.63 -90.56 4.56
C ILE A 525 11.31 -90.17 5.88
N TRP A 526 12.11 -91.08 6.46
CA TRP A 526 12.83 -90.82 7.72
C TRP A 526 14.02 -89.88 7.59
N ASN A 527 14.40 -89.47 6.38
CA ASN A 527 15.38 -88.41 6.15
C ASN A 527 14.73 -87.01 6.16
N GLY A 528 13.41 -86.95 6.41
CA GLY A 528 12.62 -85.72 6.37
C GLY A 528 11.90 -85.55 5.03
N VAL A 529 10.75 -84.89 5.08
CA VAL A 529 9.92 -84.62 3.89
C VAL A 529 10.23 -83.22 3.39
N ARG A 530 10.69 -83.11 2.14
CA ARG A 530 10.99 -81.82 1.53
C ARG A 530 9.73 -81.18 0.98
N ILE A 531 9.47 -79.94 1.39
CA ILE A 531 8.39 -79.09 0.89
C ILE A 531 9.01 -77.86 0.24
N SER A 532 8.71 -77.66 -1.04
CA SER A 532 9.26 -76.58 -1.87
C SER A 532 8.26 -75.44 -1.99
N VAL A 533 8.72 -74.23 -1.70
CA VAL A 533 8.04 -72.97 -2.02
C VAL A 533 8.71 -72.39 -3.26
N ASN A 534 7.97 -72.32 -4.37
CA ASN A 534 8.51 -71.81 -5.63
C ASN A 534 8.60 -70.28 -5.62
N LYS A 535 9.56 -69.75 -6.38
CA LYS A 535 9.75 -68.30 -6.53
C LYS A 535 8.49 -67.66 -7.09
N HIS A 536 8.14 -66.53 -6.50
CA HIS A 536 7.11 -65.63 -6.99
C HIS A 536 7.68 -64.22 -7.03
N THR A 537 7.23 -63.38 -7.97
CA THR A 537 7.73 -62.01 -8.14
C THR A 537 7.54 -61.11 -6.91
N ALA A 538 6.64 -61.50 -6.00
CA ALA A 538 6.38 -60.80 -4.75
C ALA A 538 7.31 -61.21 -3.59
N ILE A 539 7.96 -62.37 -3.68
CA ILE A 539 8.91 -62.89 -2.69
C ILE A 539 10.31 -62.34 -3.03
N ARG A 540 11.00 -61.78 -2.04
CA ARG A 540 12.31 -61.16 -2.19
C ARG A 540 13.30 -61.74 -1.18
N PRO A 541 14.61 -61.69 -1.46
CA PRO A 541 15.63 -61.99 -0.46
C PRO A 541 15.39 -61.20 0.84
N GLY A 542 15.37 -61.90 1.96
CA GLY A 542 15.10 -61.36 3.30
C GLY A 542 13.65 -61.45 3.76
N ASP A 543 12.69 -61.83 2.91
CA ASP A 543 11.32 -62.12 3.35
C ASP A 543 11.28 -63.36 4.24
N GLU A 544 10.48 -63.34 5.31
CA GLU A 544 10.25 -64.49 6.18
C GLU A 544 9.15 -65.38 5.58
N ILE A 545 9.42 -66.67 5.44
CA ILE A 545 8.48 -67.66 4.97
C ILE A 545 8.13 -68.57 6.14
N ARG A 546 6.82 -68.69 6.40
CA ARG A 546 6.30 -69.54 7.46
C ARG A 546 5.57 -70.71 6.82
N LEU A 547 6.06 -71.92 7.01
CA LEU A 547 5.40 -73.15 6.59
C LEU A 547 4.67 -73.79 7.77
N LYS A 548 3.36 -73.92 7.64
CA LYS A 548 2.50 -74.64 8.57
C LYS A 548 2.33 -76.08 8.10
N TRP A 549 2.59 -77.03 8.98
CA TRP A 549 2.43 -78.46 8.75
C TRP A 549 1.40 -79.06 9.70
N ILE A 550 0.53 -79.92 9.17
CA ILE A 550 -0.47 -80.67 9.95
C ILE A 550 -0.49 -82.12 9.46
N GLY A 551 -0.34 -83.06 10.40
CA GLY A 551 -0.57 -84.48 10.19
C GLY A 551 -1.95 -84.93 10.62
N THR A 552 -2.53 -85.90 9.90
CA THR A 552 -3.88 -86.42 10.11
C THR A 552 -3.89 -87.93 9.93
N THR A 553 -4.79 -88.62 10.63
CA THR A 553 -4.91 -90.09 10.51
C THR A 553 -5.44 -90.57 9.16
N GLY A 554 -5.99 -89.67 8.31
CA GLY A 554 -6.47 -89.98 6.97
C GLY A 554 -5.98 -88.99 5.91
N PHE A 555 -6.01 -89.39 4.64
CA PHE A 555 -5.53 -88.54 3.54
C PHE A 555 -6.43 -87.32 3.27
N ALA A 556 -5.84 -86.27 2.69
CA ALA A 556 -6.51 -85.03 2.25
C ALA A 556 -7.30 -84.29 3.35
N GLY A 557 -6.78 -84.31 4.59
CA GLY A 557 -7.45 -83.71 5.75
C GLY A 557 -8.57 -84.58 6.34
N GLY A 558 -8.74 -85.81 5.85
CA GLY A 558 -9.64 -86.79 6.46
C GLY A 558 -9.09 -87.36 7.77
N GLY A 559 -9.97 -87.84 8.64
CA GLY A 559 -9.58 -88.39 9.94
C GLY A 559 -9.32 -87.31 11.00
N VAL A 560 -8.59 -87.64 12.06
CA VAL A 560 -8.32 -86.75 13.20
C VAL A 560 -6.92 -86.15 13.07
N VAL A 561 -6.76 -84.87 13.42
CA VAL A 561 -5.45 -84.21 13.53
C VAL A 561 -4.61 -84.91 14.59
N ILE A 562 -3.36 -85.22 14.28
CA ILE A 562 -2.40 -85.80 15.21
C ILE A 562 -1.65 -84.64 15.88
N PRO A 563 -1.94 -84.27 17.14
CA PRO A 563 -1.51 -82.99 17.71
C PRO A 563 0.01 -82.77 17.70
N GLU A 564 0.80 -83.82 17.97
CA GLU A 564 2.26 -83.75 18.00
C GLU A 564 2.89 -83.47 16.64
N THR A 565 2.13 -83.67 15.55
CA THR A 565 2.61 -83.39 14.19
C THR A 565 2.45 -81.93 13.80
N VAL A 566 1.61 -81.16 14.49
CA VAL A 566 1.33 -79.76 14.12
C VAL A 566 2.58 -78.91 14.38
N GLY A 567 3.04 -78.20 13.35
CA GLY A 567 4.24 -77.37 13.45
C GLY A 567 4.20 -76.15 12.54
N GLU A 568 4.92 -75.11 12.93
CA GLU A 568 5.23 -73.95 12.10
C GLU A 568 6.75 -73.83 11.98
N PHE A 569 7.24 -73.79 10.74
CA PHE A 569 8.65 -73.66 10.41
C PHE A 569 8.88 -72.28 9.81
N LYS A 570 9.83 -71.53 10.37
CA LYS A 570 10.14 -70.15 9.94
C LYS A 570 11.55 -70.12 9.39
N GLU A 571 11.67 -69.73 8.14
CA GLU A 571 12.95 -69.52 7.46
C GLU A 571 12.88 -68.23 6.64
N TYR A 572 14.01 -67.78 6.09
CA TYR A 572 14.08 -66.56 5.28
C TYR A 572 14.43 -66.91 3.84
N TRP A 573 13.74 -66.30 2.88
CA TRP A 573 14.09 -66.41 1.47
C TRP A 573 15.49 -65.84 1.25
N SER A 574 16.45 -66.67 0.90
CA SER A 574 17.84 -66.27 0.74
C SER A 574 18.15 -65.80 -0.70
N VAL A 575 19.32 -65.19 -0.90
CA VAL A 575 19.83 -64.89 -2.26
C VAL A 575 20.05 -66.19 -3.05
N GLY A 576 20.40 -67.30 -2.36
CA GLY A 576 20.53 -68.61 -2.99
C GLY A 576 19.19 -69.15 -3.49
N ASP A 577 18.13 -69.04 -2.68
CA ASP A 577 16.76 -69.43 -3.08
C ASP A 577 16.26 -68.62 -4.29
N ASP A 578 16.66 -67.35 -4.36
CA ASP A 578 16.30 -66.48 -5.48
C ASP A 578 16.96 -66.92 -6.80
N GLN A 579 18.18 -67.46 -6.73
CA GLN A 579 18.94 -67.99 -7.87
C GLN A 579 18.44 -69.37 -8.30
N THR A 580 18.12 -70.26 -7.36
CA THR A 580 17.62 -71.62 -7.64
C THR A 580 16.15 -71.63 -8.04
N GLY A 581 15.39 -70.59 -7.66
CA GLY A 581 13.97 -70.45 -7.98
C GLY A 581 13.03 -71.14 -7.00
N SER A 582 13.53 -71.63 -5.87
CA SER A 582 12.72 -72.31 -4.84
C SER A 582 13.43 -72.34 -3.49
N HIS A 583 12.66 -72.26 -2.41
CA HIS A 583 13.11 -72.52 -1.04
C HIS A 583 12.56 -73.86 -0.55
N ILE A 584 13.39 -74.67 0.12
CA ILE A 584 13.03 -76.02 0.56
C ILE A 584 13.00 -76.10 2.09
N PHE A 585 11.81 -76.30 2.64
CA PHE A 585 11.66 -76.74 4.03
C PHE A 585 11.87 -78.25 4.13
N VAL A 586 12.55 -78.69 5.19
CA VAL A 586 12.68 -80.11 5.53
C VAL A 586 11.83 -80.40 6.76
N ILE A 587 10.68 -81.04 6.56
CA ILE A 587 9.81 -81.45 7.66
C ILE A 587 10.46 -82.63 8.40
N PRO A 588 10.73 -82.53 9.70
CA PRO A 588 11.39 -83.58 10.47
C PRO A 588 10.62 -84.90 10.45
N TYR A 589 11.36 -86.00 10.58
CA TYR A 589 10.76 -87.30 10.72
C TYR A 589 9.97 -87.42 12.03
N TYR A 590 10.62 -87.19 13.17
CA TYR A 590 9.98 -87.06 14.47
C TYR A 590 9.93 -85.58 14.88
N PRO A 591 8.80 -85.06 15.38
CA PRO A 591 7.51 -85.73 15.56
C PRO A 591 6.57 -85.63 14.34
N ASN A 592 6.95 -84.97 13.24
CA ASN A 592 5.97 -84.47 12.25
C ASN A 592 5.49 -85.48 11.19
N THR A 593 6.30 -86.48 10.82
CA THR A 593 5.93 -87.44 9.75
C THR A 593 5.98 -88.91 10.20
N GLN A 594 6.67 -89.23 11.30
CA GLN A 594 6.67 -90.57 11.91
C GLN A 594 5.25 -91.00 12.31
N PRO A 595 4.39 -90.18 12.95
CA PRO A 595 3.03 -90.62 13.29
C PRO A 595 2.12 -90.93 12.09
N LEU A 596 2.53 -90.58 10.86
CA LEU A 596 1.77 -90.78 9.63
C LEU A 596 2.01 -92.17 9.05
N LYS A 597 1.16 -93.13 9.45
CA LYS A 597 1.45 -94.58 9.32
C LYS A 597 0.82 -95.27 8.13
N ASN A 598 -0.50 -95.34 8.05
CA ASN A 598 -1.23 -96.12 7.04
C ASN A 598 -2.30 -95.24 6.41
N SER A 599 -2.15 -94.93 5.13
CA SER A 599 -3.04 -94.01 4.40
C SER A 599 -3.33 -92.69 5.16
N ALA A 600 -2.35 -92.23 5.93
CA ALA A 600 -2.40 -91.00 6.70
C ALA A 600 -2.21 -89.78 5.79
N GLY A 601 -2.54 -88.60 6.29
CA GLY A 601 -2.43 -87.34 5.55
C GLY A 601 -1.43 -86.39 6.18
N GLY A 602 -0.65 -85.72 5.34
CA GLY A 602 0.08 -84.50 5.68
C GLY A 602 -0.46 -83.32 4.88
N SER A 603 -0.48 -82.15 5.50
CA SER A 603 -0.93 -80.90 4.88
C SER A 603 0.12 -79.82 5.11
N ALA A 604 0.58 -79.20 4.03
CA ALA A 604 1.55 -78.11 4.08
C ALA A 604 0.96 -76.83 3.47
N GLU A 605 1.02 -75.72 4.19
CA GLU A 605 0.56 -74.39 3.77
C GLU A 605 1.63 -73.37 4.12
N PHE A 606 1.85 -72.33 3.31
CA PHE A 606 2.83 -71.31 3.64
C PHE A 606 2.29 -69.88 3.54
N SER A 607 2.95 -68.97 4.27
CA SER A 607 2.75 -67.53 4.18
C SER A 607 4.10 -66.81 4.08
N VAL A 608 4.12 -65.65 3.45
CA VAL A 608 5.33 -64.82 3.26
C VAL A 608 5.11 -63.48 3.91
N TRP A 609 6.11 -63.02 4.66
CA TRP A 609 6.07 -61.81 5.48
C TRP A 609 7.29 -60.95 5.20
N ARG A 610 7.09 -59.62 5.18
CA ARG A 610 8.18 -58.65 5.11
C ARG A 610 8.11 -57.76 6.35
N GLY A 611 8.99 -58.01 7.30
CA GLY A 611 8.81 -57.49 8.66
C GLY A 611 7.51 -58.02 9.27
N ASN A 612 6.61 -57.12 9.69
CA ASN A 612 5.31 -57.47 10.25
C ASN A 612 4.17 -57.49 9.22
N VAL A 613 4.45 -57.21 7.94
CA VAL A 613 3.43 -57.15 6.88
C VAL A 613 3.30 -58.50 6.18
N LEU A 614 2.08 -59.03 6.10
CA LEU A 614 1.77 -60.22 5.31
C LEU A 614 1.81 -59.89 3.82
N ILE A 615 2.80 -60.43 3.11
CA ILE A 615 2.92 -60.28 1.65
C ILE A 615 1.92 -61.19 0.93
N GLY A 616 1.64 -62.37 1.46
CA GLY A 616 0.73 -63.31 0.83
C GLY A 616 0.71 -64.68 1.49
N SER A 617 -0.19 -65.56 1.05
CA SER A 617 -0.28 -66.94 1.52
C SER A 617 -0.65 -67.89 0.38
N SER A 618 -0.31 -69.17 0.53
CA SER A 618 -0.69 -70.18 -0.44
C SER A 618 -2.21 -70.32 -0.52
N ILE A 619 -2.75 -70.30 -1.74
CA ILE A 619 -4.20 -70.39 -2.01
C ILE A 619 -4.86 -71.65 -1.44
N GLN A 620 -4.10 -72.74 -1.33
CA GLN A 620 -4.56 -74.04 -0.84
C GLN A 620 -3.38 -74.77 -0.18
N PRO A 621 -3.64 -75.63 0.81
CA PRO A 621 -2.63 -76.53 1.31
C PRO A 621 -2.25 -77.60 0.28
N ARG A 622 -1.02 -78.09 0.36
CA ARG A 622 -0.57 -79.30 -0.33
C ARG A 622 -0.87 -80.52 0.54
N TYR A 623 -1.88 -81.28 0.14
CA TYR A 623 -2.18 -82.57 0.74
C TYR A 623 -1.26 -83.66 0.21
N LEU A 624 -0.74 -84.48 1.11
CA LEU A 624 0.21 -85.54 0.86
C LEU A 624 -0.28 -86.82 1.53
N LYS A 625 -0.28 -87.93 0.80
CA LYS A 625 -0.56 -89.23 1.39
C LYS A 625 0.71 -89.78 2.03
N PHE A 626 0.57 -90.47 3.14
CA PHE A 626 1.65 -91.17 3.82
C PHE A 626 1.28 -92.63 4.04
N ASP A 627 2.13 -93.54 3.59
CA ASP A 627 2.00 -94.97 3.85
C ASP A 627 3.35 -95.62 4.15
N ARG A 628 3.61 -95.76 5.45
CA ARG A 628 4.83 -96.35 5.98
C ARG A 628 4.70 -97.87 6.16
N VAL A 629 3.62 -98.50 5.68
CA VAL A 629 3.34 -99.93 5.85
C VAL A 629 3.88 -100.75 4.68
N PHE A 630 4.47 -101.91 4.98
CA PHE A 630 4.57 -103.02 4.04
C PHE A 630 3.44 -104.01 4.28
N ALA A 631 2.72 -104.38 3.21
CA ALA A 631 1.71 -105.43 3.24
C ALA A 631 2.37 -106.79 3.57
N SER A 632 2.44 -107.11 4.86
CA SER A 632 3.08 -108.28 5.45
C SER A 632 2.31 -108.68 6.71
N ASN A 633 2.47 -109.92 7.16
CA ASN A 633 1.85 -110.42 8.39
C ASN A 633 2.93 -110.93 9.36
N PRO A 634 3.17 -110.26 10.50
CA PRO A 634 2.53 -109.01 10.96
C PRO A 634 2.92 -107.80 10.09
N ILE A 635 2.12 -106.73 10.13
CA ILE A 635 2.43 -105.46 9.46
C ILE A 635 3.77 -104.93 9.99
N VAL A 636 4.69 -104.63 9.07
CA VAL A 636 5.94 -103.94 9.40
C VAL A 636 5.94 -102.52 8.83
N TYR A 637 6.57 -101.62 9.56
CA TYR A 637 6.73 -100.23 9.17
C TYR A 637 8.16 -99.97 8.72
N CYS A 638 8.33 -99.11 7.71
CA CYS A 638 9.64 -98.62 7.35
C CYS A 638 10.04 -97.41 8.21
N GLY A 639 11.32 -97.36 8.57
CA GLY A 639 11.90 -96.31 9.42
C GLY A 639 13.43 -96.32 9.37
N PRO A 640 14.08 -95.43 10.12
CA PRO A 640 15.54 -95.23 10.06
C PRO A 640 16.34 -96.47 10.51
N ASN A 641 15.75 -97.35 11.31
CA ASN A 641 16.37 -98.56 11.86
C ASN A 641 16.03 -99.84 11.07
N GLY A 642 15.51 -99.71 9.84
CA GLY A 642 15.05 -100.82 9.01
C GLY A 642 13.55 -101.11 9.15
N ASN A 643 13.11 -102.21 8.53
CA ASN A 643 11.70 -102.64 8.57
C ASN A 643 11.44 -103.45 9.84
N GLY A 644 10.43 -103.07 10.62
CA GLY A 644 10.11 -103.78 11.85
C GLY A 644 8.74 -103.41 12.43
N PRO A 645 8.34 -104.03 13.55
CA PRO A 645 7.17 -103.57 14.30
C PRO A 645 7.41 -102.13 14.77
N GLU A 646 6.32 -101.38 14.95
CA GLU A 646 6.43 -100.04 15.48
C GLU A 646 6.91 -100.10 16.94
N LYS A 647 7.95 -99.31 17.25
CA LYS A 647 8.48 -99.12 18.60
C LYS A 647 8.06 -97.76 19.13
#